data_AF-A0A938SPT1-F1
#
_entry.id   AF-A0A938SPT1-F1
#
_cell.length_a   1.000
_cell.length_b   1.000
_cell.length_c   1.000
_cell.angle_alpha   90.00
_cell.angle_beta   90.00
_cell.angle_gamma   90.00
#
_symmetry.space_group_name_H-M   'P 1'
#
loop_
_entity.id
_entity.type
_entity.pdbx_description
1 polymer ?
#
loop_
_entity_poly.entity_id
_entity_poly.type
_entity_poly.pdbx_seq_one_letter_code
_entity_poly.pdbx_strand_id
1 'polypeptide(L)'
;MAKANVRSTAQCLTVFVAGLLMAGCEKQDTMSTAHQGLPAADVGLPADRVADAATTAEPTVGDARQGRSQPAVEMGQFTESVPGHPAGHPAGHPTGHPAGDSAGHPAGDSAADSAGVAAADSAGDAAMVVQPVETGIGPAIPPVTDLGGSASADAAEPAGDRAPAAPPEVPRTDFVSNEAGKGDGGAALISRETPERDVAKKDKGSAAKVVREPLFENWPDPQVALVLTGSQYGYLEPCGCAGLDNMTGGLARRATLLDQLRARKWPVVPIDAGNQVRRFGRQPEIMFQVTLDGLRTMGYRAIAFGPDDLRLPADELVGIMQADDPFVCANAVVLDPSFTSPFLIIEAGGRKIGVTAVLGPRNQKRFNNDDVILRDAEAALKDIWPKMKEPACDLYVLLAQASIDESIVLARKFPQFSIVVTTGGEGEPARMPDQVEGTKSHLIQVGTKGMYAGVIGLYDDPQTPWRYQRVPLDSRFSDSAEMLRLLAAYQQQLADIGLVGLGVRPQDHPSGLTFVGSKACEECHKEEYRIWKEGQNGHAPGHAKAFATLKKPPKRSSIPRQHDPECISCHVVGWNPQKYFPYKSGFVSEEKTPHLKDVGCESCHGPGSAHVAAENGDEKVDEAELGRRRVEVRLLLDDAEPFCVTCHDLDNSPHFVDEGVFEEYWKRIAH
;
A
#
# COMPACT_ATOMS: atom_id res chain seq x y z
N MET A 1 -28.07 13.26 44.61
CA MET A 1 -27.97 13.64 46.05
C MET A 1 -28.70 12.59 46.89
N ALA A 2 -28.49 12.56 48.21
CA ALA A 2 -29.23 11.78 49.23
C ALA A 2 -29.09 10.21 49.28
N LYS A 3 -28.15 9.76 50.12
CA LYS A 3 -28.09 8.58 51.04
C LYS A 3 -29.07 7.38 50.92
N ALA A 4 -28.49 6.17 50.81
CA ALA A 4 -28.72 4.95 51.62
C ALA A 4 -27.44 4.05 51.50
N ASN A 5 -26.83 3.40 52.51
CA ASN A 5 -27.25 2.29 53.41
C ASN A 5 -27.68 1.00 52.67
N VAL A 6 -27.21 -0.23 52.99
CA VAL A 6 -26.30 -0.73 54.07
C VAL A 6 -25.75 -2.17 53.74
N ARG A 7 -24.66 -2.64 54.42
CA ARG A 7 -24.08 -4.03 54.62
C ARG A 7 -24.39 -5.17 53.61
N SER A 8 -23.46 -6.00 53.10
CA SER A 8 -22.26 -6.71 53.63
C SER A 8 -22.52 -8.08 54.33
N THR A 9 -21.52 -9.00 54.23
CA THR A 9 -21.44 -10.45 54.61
C THR A 9 -22.33 -11.42 53.81
N ALA A 10 -21.92 -12.60 53.27
CA ALA A 10 -20.74 -13.50 53.30
C ALA A 10 -20.89 -14.82 54.11
N GLN A 11 -20.18 -15.88 53.66
CA GLN A 11 -20.10 -17.27 54.20
C GLN A 11 -21.40 -18.10 54.08
N CYS A 12 -21.44 -19.44 54.02
CA CYS A 12 -20.59 -20.59 53.61
C CYS A 12 -21.29 -21.84 54.21
N LEU A 13 -21.50 -22.94 53.45
CA LEU A 13 -20.99 -24.29 53.78
C LEU A 13 -21.34 -25.36 52.72
N THR A 14 -20.74 -26.55 52.89
CA THR A 14 -20.70 -27.73 52.00
C THR A 14 -21.56 -28.89 52.52
N VAL A 15 -21.98 -29.83 51.64
CA VAL A 15 -22.22 -31.30 51.83
C VAL A 15 -23.24 -31.80 50.78
N PHE A 16 -23.32 -33.06 50.30
CA PHE A 16 -22.38 -34.15 49.92
C PHE A 16 -23.27 -35.33 49.38
N VAL A 17 -22.70 -36.39 48.79
CA VAL A 17 -23.37 -37.67 48.39
C VAL A 17 -24.29 -37.61 47.13
N ALA A 18 -24.53 -38.69 46.37
CA ALA A 18 -23.64 -39.51 45.51
C ALA A 18 -24.38 -40.77 44.96
N GLY A 19 -24.02 -41.23 43.75
CA GLY A 19 -24.36 -42.56 43.19
C GLY A 19 -25.66 -42.65 42.35
N LEU A 20 -25.86 -43.68 41.51
CA LEU A 20 -24.98 -44.80 41.12
C LEU A 20 -25.53 -45.59 39.88
N LEU A 21 -24.67 -46.39 39.20
CA LEU A 21 -24.99 -47.46 38.21
C LEU A 21 -25.51 -46.99 36.81
N MET A 22 -25.41 -47.69 35.67
CA MET A 22 -24.65 -48.85 35.09
C MET A 22 -24.99 -48.88 33.57
N ALA A 23 -24.39 -49.57 32.59
CA ALA A 23 -23.18 -50.40 32.34
C ALA A 23 -22.94 -50.36 30.79
N GLY A 24 -21.93 -50.95 30.13
CA GLY A 24 -20.75 -51.75 30.47
C GLY A 24 -19.74 -51.68 29.30
N CYS A 25 -18.43 -51.91 29.49
CA CYS A 25 -17.76 -53.22 29.41
C CYS A 25 -17.83 -53.95 28.05
N GLU A 26 -16.77 -53.83 27.24
CA GLU A 26 -15.84 -54.88 26.73
C GLU A 26 -14.86 -54.21 25.73
N LYS A 27 -13.63 -54.66 25.43
CA LYS A 27 -12.56 -55.43 26.12
C LYS A 27 -11.38 -55.54 25.14
N GLN A 28 -10.11 -55.39 25.60
CA GLN A 28 -8.91 -56.16 25.20
C GLN A 28 -8.45 -56.21 23.70
N ASP A 29 -7.19 -56.41 23.32
CA ASP A 29 -5.88 -56.25 24.00
C ASP A 29 -4.70 -56.27 22.99
N THR A 30 -3.52 -55.81 23.43
CA THR A 30 -2.16 -56.20 22.96
C THR A 30 -1.66 -55.86 21.54
N MET A 31 -0.32 -55.90 21.39
CA MET A 31 0.47 -55.66 20.17
C MET A 31 1.05 -56.97 19.58
N SER A 32 1.48 -56.96 18.30
CA SER A 32 2.91 -57.13 17.90
C SER A 32 3.14 -57.72 16.48
N THR A 33 3.84 -56.95 15.63
CA THR A 33 4.90 -57.36 14.67
C THR A 33 4.77 -58.58 13.71
N ALA A 34 4.87 -58.30 12.38
CA ALA A 34 5.96 -58.76 11.47
C ALA A 34 5.63 -59.51 10.14
N HIS A 35 6.11 -58.90 9.04
CA HIS A 35 6.76 -59.46 7.82
C HIS A 35 6.02 -60.18 6.66
N GLN A 36 6.56 -59.90 5.45
CA GLN A 36 6.37 -60.48 4.10
C GLN A 36 5.11 -59.99 3.32
N GLY A 37 5.17 -59.56 2.03
CA GLY A 37 6.29 -59.44 1.07
C GLY A 37 5.92 -58.59 -0.18
N LEU A 38 6.88 -58.44 -1.13
CA LEU A 38 6.81 -57.68 -2.41
C LEU A 38 6.20 -58.54 -3.57
N PRO A 39 5.94 -58.05 -4.82
CA PRO A 39 6.49 -56.85 -5.51
C PRO A 39 5.48 -56.03 -6.37
N ALA A 40 5.98 -55.21 -7.31
CA ALA A 40 5.22 -54.33 -8.22
C ALA A 40 5.59 -54.51 -9.71
N ALA A 41 4.66 -54.14 -10.61
CA ALA A 41 4.82 -53.78 -12.03
C ALA A 41 3.51 -53.05 -12.48
N ASP A 42 3.43 -52.00 -13.30
CA ASP A 42 4.29 -51.35 -14.31
C ASP A 42 4.06 -51.78 -15.79
N VAL A 43 3.19 -51.03 -16.48
CA VAL A 43 2.99 -50.87 -17.94
C VAL A 43 2.25 -49.53 -18.14
N GLY A 44 2.49 -48.65 -19.12
CA GLY A 44 3.43 -48.66 -20.24
C GLY A 44 2.78 -48.06 -21.50
N LEU A 45 3.04 -46.79 -21.82
CA LEU A 45 2.50 -46.07 -22.99
C LEU A 45 3.51 -45.97 -24.15
N PRO A 46 3.12 -46.26 -25.41
CA PRO A 46 3.88 -45.90 -26.61
C PRO A 46 3.34 -44.62 -27.29
N ALA A 47 4.09 -44.08 -28.25
CA ALA A 47 3.81 -42.81 -28.94
C ALA A 47 3.76 -42.93 -30.48
N ASP A 48 3.39 -41.80 -31.10
CA ASP A 48 3.67 -41.38 -32.49
C ASP A 48 2.95 -42.03 -33.71
N ARG A 49 2.19 -41.15 -34.40
CA ARG A 49 2.29 -40.80 -35.85
C ARG A 49 1.41 -41.44 -36.96
N VAL A 50 0.96 -40.50 -37.81
CA VAL A 50 0.87 -40.52 -39.31
C VAL A 50 -0.45 -40.87 -40.04
N ALA A 51 -1.01 -39.78 -40.64
CA ALA A 51 -1.58 -39.63 -42.00
C ALA A 51 -3.03 -40.01 -42.41
N ASP A 52 -3.70 -38.95 -42.92
CA ASP A 52 -4.34 -38.82 -44.26
C ASP A 52 -5.85 -39.03 -44.55
N ALA A 53 -6.30 -38.23 -45.54
CA ALA A 53 -7.56 -38.18 -46.31
C ALA A 53 -8.90 -38.02 -45.51
N ALA A 54 -9.66 -36.91 -45.54
CA ALA A 54 -10.15 -35.99 -46.59
C ALA A 54 -11.46 -36.41 -47.30
N THR A 55 -12.51 -35.56 -47.24
CA THR A 55 -13.49 -35.31 -48.35
C THR A 55 -14.48 -34.15 -48.09
N THR A 56 -14.47 -33.16 -48.99
CA THR A 56 -15.60 -32.35 -49.55
C THR A 56 -16.90 -32.09 -48.77
N ALA A 57 -17.30 -30.80 -48.67
CA ALA A 57 -18.37 -30.20 -49.52
C ALA A 57 -18.61 -28.69 -49.25
N GLU A 58 -18.81 -27.88 -50.31
CA GLU A 58 -19.42 -26.53 -50.27
C GLU A 58 -20.87 -26.57 -50.82
N PRO A 59 -21.63 -25.45 -50.76
CA PRO A 59 -22.01 -24.83 -52.05
C PRO A 59 -22.13 -23.28 -52.11
N THR A 60 -21.39 -22.69 -53.06
CA THR A 60 -21.81 -21.64 -54.04
C THR A 60 -22.50 -20.33 -53.60
N VAL A 61 -21.71 -19.25 -53.58
CA VAL A 61 -21.82 -17.98 -54.35
C VAL A 61 -23.20 -17.48 -54.88
N GLY A 62 -23.45 -16.17 -54.67
CA GLY A 62 -24.30 -15.30 -55.52
C GLY A 62 -23.57 -13.99 -55.88
N ASP A 63 -23.89 -13.37 -57.02
CA ASP A 63 -23.11 -12.29 -57.68
C ASP A 63 -23.80 -10.89 -57.68
N ALA A 64 -23.01 -9.79 -57.81
CA ALA A 64 -23.21 -8.70 -58.79
C ALA A 64 -22.64 -7.29 -58.42
N ARG A 65 -21.64 -6.84 -59.21
CA ARG A 65 -21.49 -5.49 -59.86
C ARG A 65 -20.92 -4.22 -59.16
N GLN A 66 -19.82 -3.73 -59.78
CA GLN A 66 -19.54 -2.32 -60.23
C GLN A 66 -19.28 -1.20 -59.17
N GLY A 67 -18.31 -0.27 -59.33
CA GLY A 67 -17.13 -0.20 -60.23
C GLY A 67 -16.68 1.22 -60.63
N ARG A 68 -15.35 1.51 -60.58
CA ARG A 68 -14.62 2.76 -61.03
C ARG A 68 -14.91 4.05 -60.20
N SER A 69 -14.05 5.08 -60.13
CA SER A 69 -12.62 5.29 -60.48
C SER A 69 -12.07 6.60 -59.86
N GLN A 70 -10.75 6.73 -59.66
CA GLN A 70 -10.08 8.02 -59.31
C GLN A 70 -10.02 8.99 -60.51
N PRO A 71 -9.61 10.27 -60.30
CA PRO A 71 -8.18 10.63 -60.47
C PRO A 71 -7.64 11.62 -59.41
N ALA A 72 -6.34 11.94 -59.49
CA ALA A 72 -5.60 12.90 -58.65
C ALA A 72 -5.15 14.16 -59.42
N VAL A 73 -4.66 15.19 -58.72
CA VAL A 73 -4.00 16.40 -59.26
C VAL A 73 -2.80 16.79 -58.36
N GLU A 74 -1.86 17.58 -58.89
CA GLU A 74 -0.45 17.68 -58.49
C GLU A 74 0.02 19.07 -57.98
N MET A 75 1.16 19.06 -57.27
CA MET A 75 2.30 20.02 -57.33
C MET A 75 2.17 21.48 -56.80
N GLY A 76 3.27 21.93 -56.14
CA GLY A 76 3.58 23.33 -55.81
C GLY A 76 4.80 23.49 -54.88
N GLN A 77 5.92 24.01 -55.39
CA GLN A 77 7.15 24.34 -54.63
C GLN A 77 7.50 25.85 -54.75
N PHE A 78 8.74 26.25 -54.36
CA PHE A 78 9.38 27.59 -54.45
C PHE A 78 9.03 28.61 -53.33
N THR A 79 9.93 29.41 -52.76
CA THR A 79 11.44 29.42 -52.68
C THR A 79 11.93 30.28 -51.50
N GLU A 80 13.24 30.29 -51.25
CA GLU A 80 13.96 31.13 -50.26
C GLU A 80 13.86 32.65 -50.48
N SER A 81 14.14 33.46 -49.44
CA SER A 81 15.14 34.55 -49.47
C SER A 81 15.31 35.30 -48.13
N VAL A 82 16.52 35.86 -47.91
CA VAL A 82 16.97 36.65 -46.74
C VAL A 82 17.90 37.76 -47.29
N PRO A 83 17.74 39.06 -46.96
CA PRO A 83 18.66 39.71 -46.00
C PRO A 83 18.11 40.95 -45.24
N GLY A 84 18.78 41.38 -44.14
CA GLY A 84 18.56 42.71 -43.55
C GLY A 84 19.12 42.98 -42.13
N HIS A 85 20.15 43.84 -42.04
CA HIS A 85 20.74 44.45 -40.83
C HIS A 85 21.47 45.74 -41.26
N PRO A 86 21.90 46.69 -40.38
CA PRO A 86 21.73 46.80 -38.92
C PRO A 86 21.34 48.26 -38.45
N ALA A 87 21.67 48.58 -37.18
CA ALA A 87 21.79 49.92 -36.55
C ALA A 87 20.49 50.62 -36.04
N GLY A 88 20.52 51.34 -34.90
CA GLY A 88 21.65 51.58 -33.99
C GLY A 88 21.32 52.29 -32.66
N HIS A 89 22.32 52.35 -31.78
CA HIS A 89 22.35 53.05 -30.48
C HIS A 89 22.53 54.59 -30.66
N PRO A 90 22.27 55.48 -29.64
CA PRO A 90 22.87 55.42 -28.30
C PRO A 90 21.99 55.88 -27.11
N ALA A 91 22.61 55.93 -25.92
CA ALA A 91 22.00 56.29 -24.64
C ALA A 91 22.13 57.79 -24.27
N GLY A 92 21.39 58.23 -23.24
CA GLY A 92 21.55 59.55 -22.62
C GLY A 92 20.84 59.67 -21.27
N HIS A 93 21.62 59.85 -20.19
CA HIS A 93 21.13 60.38 -18.91
C HIS A 93 20.96 61.91 -19.02
N PRO A 94 20.06 62.51 -18.23
CA PRO A 94 20.57 63.35 -17.14
C PRO A 94 19.80 63.24 -15.81
N THR A 95 20.24 64.02 -14.82
CA THR A 95 19.80 64.08 -13.42
C THR A 95 18.65 65.07 -13.17
N GLY A 96 17.87 64.88 -12.09
CA GLY A 96 16.98 65.93 -11.56
C GLY A 96 16.31 65.63 -10.22
N HIS A 97 16.67 66.38 -9.18
CA HIS A 97 15.87 66.62 -7.96
C HIS A 97 15.43 68.09 -7.96
N PRO A 98 14.30 68.41 -7.31
CA PRO A 98 14.39 69.26 -6.10
C PRO A 98 13.49 68.76 -4.94
N ALA A 99 13.55 69.46 -3.80
CA ALA A 99 12.92 69.07 -2.53
C ALA A 99 11.90 70.10 -2.00
N GLY A 100 11.14 69.70 -0.98
CA GLY A 100 10.45 70.58 -0.02
C GLY A 100 8.91 70.68 -0.12
N ASP A 101 8.16 70.93 0.98
CA ASP A 101 8.59 70.86 2.38
C ASP A 101 7.43 70.84 3.43
N SER A 102 7.63 70.07 4.51
CA SER A 102 7.14 70.32 5.90
C SER A 102 5.65 70.21 6.34
N ALA A 103 5.51 70.07 7.67
CA ALA A 103 4.33 70.22 8.57
C ALA A 103 3.18 69.18 8.50
N GLY A 104 2.73 68.59 9.63
CA GLY A 104 3.21 68.70 11.02
C GLY A 104 2.51 67.75 12.03
N HIS A 105 3.07 67.62 13.24
CA HIS A 105 2.48 66.91 14.40
C HIS A 105 1.66 67.86 15.29
N PRO A 106 0.82 67.33 16.20
CA PRO A 106 1.16 67.42 17.63
C PRO A 106 1.13 66.05 18.36
N ALA A 107 1.41 66.03 19.68
CA ALA A 107 1.67 64.82 20.47
C ALA A 107 1.04 64.87 21.89
N GLY A 108 1.10 63.74 22.60
CA GLY A 108 0.81 63.59 24.05
C GLY A 108 -0.49 62.83 24.39
N ASP A 109 -0.62 62.17 25.56
CA ASP A 109 0.39 61.79 26.56
C ASP A 109 -0.17 60.75 27.58
N SER A 110 0.68 60.20 28.47
CA SER A 110 0.39 59.26 29.60
C SER A 110 -0.12 57.83 29.21
N ALA A 111 0.25 56.70 29.84
CA ALA A 111 0.68 56.31 31.20
C ALA A 111 -0.47 56.21 32.24
N ALA A 112 -0.57 55.21 33.12
CA ALA A 112 0.26 54.03 33.42
C ALA A 112 -0.62 52.75 33.50
N ASP A 113 -0.19 51.55 33.89
CA ASP A 113 0.37 51.21 35.21
C ASP A 113 1.18 49.89 35.19
N SER A 114 2.06 49.69 36.19
CA SER A 114 2.91 48.49 36.28
C SER A 114 3.13 48.04 37.72
N ALA A 115 2.98 46.73 37.97
CA ALA A 115 3.36 46.11 39.24
C ALA A 115 4.13 44.81 39.01
N GLY A 116 5.42 44.82 39.34
CA GLY A 116 6.27 43.64 39.40
C GLY A 116 7.20 43.73 40.61
N VAL A 117 7.69 42.59 41.08
CA VAL A 117 8.78 42.48 42.08
C VAL A 117 9.72 41.38 41.59
N ALA A 118 11.02 41.54 41.83
CA ALA A 118 12.07 40.75 41.19
C ALA A 118 13.05 40.12 42.18
N ALA A 119 13.86 39.19 41.64
CA ALA A 119 15.16 38.73 42.12
C ALA A 119 15.27 37.94 43.44
N ALA A 120 15.91 36.77 43.35
CA ALA A 120 17.07 36.41 44.18
C ALA A 120 17.83 35.22 43.56
N ASP A 121 19.12 35.40 43.25
CA ASP A 121 20.07 34.30 43.07
C ASP A 121 20.74 33.98 44.42
N SER A 122 20.81 32.72 44.81
CA SER A 122 21.84 32.21 45.74
C SER A 122 21.93 30.68 45.71
N ALA A 123 23.13 30.14 45.99
CA ALA A 123 23.46 28.73 45.80
C ALA A 123 23.00 27.81 46.96
N GLY A 124 22.93 26.51 46.69
CA GLY A 124 22.74 25.48 47.71
C GLY A 124 23.09 24.06 47.20
N ASP A 125 24.14 23.47 47.78
CA ASP A 125 24.53 22.07 47.56
C ASP A 125 23.57 21.10 48.26
N ALA A 126 23.19 20.00 47.59
CA ALA A 126 22.60 18.82 48.24
C ALA A 126 22.68 17.57 47.36
N ALA A 127 23.48 16.58 47.76
CA ALA A 127 23.52 15.26 47.13
C ALA A 127 22.91 14.19 48.05
N MET A 128 21.86 13.50 47.58
CA MET A 128 21.40 12.21 48.11
C MET A 128 21.02 11.34 46.90
N VAL A 129 21.80 10.31 46.56
CA VAL A 129 21.78 8.97 47.17
C VAL A 129 20.39 8.31 47.03
N VAL A 130 20.26 7.47 46.01
CA VAL A 130 19.22 6.44 45.88
C VAL A 130 19.95 5.09 45.79
N GLN A 131 19.55 4.12 46.60
CA GLN A 131 20.18 2.80 46.64
C GLN A 131 19.56 1.86 45.59
N PRO A 132 20.35 0.95 44.98
CA PRO A 132 19.81 -0.13 44.16
C PRO A 132 19.17 -1.21 45.05
N VAL A 133 18.18 -1.92 44.50
CA VAL A 133 17.60 -3.13 45.10
C VAL A 133 18.09 -4.35 44.29
N GLU A 134 18.64 -5.35 44.97
CA GLU A 134 19.11 -6.59 44.34
C GLU A 134 17.99 -7.60 44.13
N THR A 135 18.03 -8.36 43.03
CA THR A 135 17.26 -9.61 42.87
C THR A 135 18.01 -10.67 42.06
N GLY A 136 18.27 -11.83 42.68
CA GLY A 136 18.08 -13.15 42.05
C GLY A 136 19.07 -13.61 40.96
N ILE A 137 20.13 -14.31 41.38
CA ILE A 137 21.10 -15.03 40.54
C ILE A 137 20.45 -16.17 39.71
N GLY A 138 20.87 -16.31 38.44
CA GLY A 138 21.21 -17.62 37.85
C GLY A 138 20.62 -17.97 36.47
N PRO A 139 21.28 -18.83 35.66
CA PRO A 139 22.73 -19.07 35.54
C PRO A 139 23.26 -18.74 34.13
N ALA A 140 24.59 -18.60 33.97
CA ALA A 140 25.21 -18.28 32.68
C ALA A 140 25.48 -19.51 31.80
N ILE A 141 25.42 -19.33 30.48
CA ILE A 141 25.86 -20.31 29.46
C ILE A 141 27.31 -19.98 29.07
N PRO A 142 28.23 -20.96 29.01
CA PRO A 142 29.64 -20.71 28.69
C PRO A 142 29.89 -20.49 27.18
N PRO A 143 30.96 -19.78 26.80
CA PRO A 143 31.39 -19.67 25.40
C PRO A 143 31.98 -21.00 24.91
N VAL A 144 31.68 -21.38 23.67
CA VAL A 144 32.27 -22.55 23.01
C VAL A 144 33.65 -22.16 22.46
N THR A 145 34.69 -22.90 22.87
CA THR A 145 36.07 -22.68 22.41
C THR A 145 36.39 -23.49 21.15
N ASP A 146 37.31 -22.94 20.35
CA ASP A 146 37.94 -23.57 19.19
C ASP A 146 38.63 -24.91 19.54
N LEU A 147 38.63 -25.84 18.57
CA LEU A 147 39.42 -27.08 18.53
C LEU A 147 39.71 -27.46 17.07
N GLY A 148 40.89 -27.08 16.58
CA GLY A 148 41.35 -27.41 15.22
C GLY A 148 42.16 -28.70 15.08
N GLY A 149 42.37 -29.11 13.83
CA GLY A 149 43.28 -30.17 13.37
C GLY A 149 43.01 -30.45 11.88
N SER A 150 43.88 -30.08 10.93
CA SER A 150 45.13 -30.75 10.53
C SER A 150 44.90 -32.20 10.03
N ALA A 151 45.32 -32.63 8.84
CA ALA A 151 46.19 -32.05 7.80
C ALA A 151 45.66 -32.48 6.40
N SER A 152 46.32 -32.32 5.25
CA SER A 152 47.71 -31.98 4.89
C SER A 152 47.78 -31.27 3.52
N ALA A 153 48.94 -30.70 3.20
CA ALA A 153 49.23 -30.09 1.89
C ALA A 153 50.07 -31.03 1.00
N ASP A 154 49.97 -30.83 -0.31
CA ASP A 154 50.95 -31.24 -1.34
C ASP A 154 51.04 -30.12 -2.39
N ALA A 155 52.14 -30.04 -3.15
CA ALA A 155 52.53 -28.84 -3.87
C ALA A 155 52.86 -29.04 -5.37
N ALA A 156 52.46 -28.06 -6.20
CA ALA A 156 53.23 -27.38 -7.27
C ALA A 156 53.92 -28.20 -8.41
N GLU A 157 54.20 -27.74 -9.64
CA GLU A 157 54.11 -26.42 -10.33
C GLU A 157 53.50 -26.56 -11.78
N PRO A 158 54.01 -25.99 -12.91
CA PRO A 158 53.40 -24.80 -13.52
C PRO A 158 53.13 -24.81 -15.05
N ALA A 159 52.25 -23.92 -15.53
CA ALA A 159 52.26 -23.20 -16.82
C ALA A 159 50.93 -22.41 -16.98
N GLY A 160 50.82 -21.25 -17.65
CA GLY A 160 51.81 -20.41 -18.35
C GLY A 160 51.09 -19.16 -18.93
N ASP A 161 51.82 -18.19 -19.47
CA ASP A 161 51.30 -16.87 -19.84
C ASP A 161 50.09 -16.86 -20.81
N ARG A 162 49.04 -16.11 -20.46
CA ARG A 162 48.08 -15.51 -21.39
C ARG A 162 47.67 -14.11 -20.93
N ALA A 163 47.61 -13.18 -21.88
CA ALA A 163 47.21 -11.79 -21.66
C ALA A 163 45.72 -11.68 -21.24
N PRO A 164 45.33 -10.62 -20.50
CA PRO A 164 43.95 -10.43 -20.08
C PRO A 164 43.02 -10.20 -21.28
N ALA A 165 41.85 -10.85 -21.25
CA ALA A 165 40.75 -10.53 -22.15
C ALA A 165 40.09 -9.21 -21.73
N ALA A 166 39.37 -8.57 -22.67
CA ALA A 166 38.58 -7.37 -22.38
C ALA A 166 37.52 -7.63 -21.29
N PRO A 167 37.16 -6.62 -20.47
CA PRO A 167 36.11 -6.77 -19.47
C PRO A 167 34.75 -7.08 -20.15
N PRO A 168 33.88 -7.90 -19.52
CA PRO A 168 32.55 -8.14 -20.03
C PRO A 168 31.69 -6.87 -19.97
N GLU A 169 30.77 -6.73 -20.92
CA GLU A 169 29.78 -5.64 -20.90
C GLU A 169 28.87 -5.79 -19.66
N VAL A 170 28.61 -4.67 -18.98
CA VAL A 170 27.67 -4.65 -17.84
C VAL A 170 26.26 -4.87 -18.40
N PRO A 171 25.53 -5.92 -17.98
CA PRO A 171 24.17 -6.12 -18.46
C PRO A 171 23.29 -5.01 -17.92
N ARG A 172 22.55 -4.34 -18.82
CA ARG A 172 21.47 -3.43 -18.44
C ARG A 172 20.45 -4.20 -17.59
N THR A 173 19.99 -3.60 -16.51
CA THR A 173 18.98 -4.21 -15.64
C THR A 173 17.61 -4.09 -16.29
N ASP A 174 17.25 -5.07 -17.12
CA ASP A 174 15.90 -5.18 -17.68
C ASP A 174 14.88 -5.25 -16.54
N PHE A 175 14.01 -4.24 -16.46
CA PHE A 175 12.89 -4.24 -15.52
C PHE A 175 11.92 -5.33 -15.94
N VAL A 176 11.88 -6.43 -15.17
CA VAL A 176 10.96 -7.56 -15.39
C VAL A 176 9.52 -7.11 -15.15
N SER A 177 8.93 -6.59 -16.22
CA SER A 177 7.49 -6.42 -16.37
C SER A 177 6.89 -7.81 -16.61
N ASN A 178 5.82 -8.15 -15.90
CA ASN A 178 5.12 -9.43 -16.10
C ASN A 178 4.42 -9.45 -17.47
N GLU A 179 5.06 -10.02 -18.51
CA GLU A 179 4.35 -10.33 -19.76
C GLU A 179 3.26 -11.37 -19.48
N ALA A 180 2.02 -11.02 -19.79
CA ALA A 180 0.94 -12.00 -19.91
C ALA A 180 1.18 -12.88 -21.14
N GLY A 181 0.99 -14.20 -21.00
CA GLY A 181 1.34 -15.18 -22.03
C GLY A 181 0.60 -14.96 -23.36
N LYS A 182 1.37 -14.93 -24.46
CA LYS A 182 0.87 -14.81 -25.83
C LYS A 182 0.10 -16.08 -26.22
N GLY A 183 -1.22 -15.96 -26.39
CA GLY A 183 -2.05 -16.92 -27.11
C GLY A 183 -2.31 -16.40 -28.52
N ASP A 184 -1.95 -17.18 -29.55
CA ASP A 184 -2.16 -16.81 -30.94
C ASP A 184 -3.61 -17.05 -31.39
N GLY A 185 -4.12 -16.23 -32.31
CA GLY A 185 -5.53 -16.19 -32.69
C GLY A 185 -5.94 -14.88 -33.37
N GLY A 186 -5.52 -14.70 -34.62
CA GLY A 186 -5.81 -13.48 -35.38
C GLY A 186 -7.30 -13.23 -35.66
N ALA A 187 -7.73 -11.99 -35.44
CA ALA A 187 -9.03 -11.45 -35.88
C ALA A 187 -8.81 -10.15 -36.68
N ALA A 188 -9.62 -9.93 -37.71
CA ALA A 188 -9.34 -8.89 -38.71
C ALA A 188 -9.55 -7.45 -38.19
N LEU A 189 -8.70 -6.53 -38.66
CA LEU A 189 -8.84 -5.10 -38.44
C LEU A 189 -10.13 -4.57 -39.09
N ILE A 190 -11.04 -4.04 -38.28
CA ILE A 190 -12.15 -3.20 -38.74
C ILE A 190 -11.91 -1.80 -38.20
N SER A 191 -11.37 -0.92 -39.03
CA SER A 191 -11.12 0.48 -38.69
C SER A 191 -12.44 1.22 -38.40
N ARG A 192 -12.57 1.77 -37.19
CA ARG A 192 -13.56 2.78 -36.85
C ARG A 192 -12.84 4.06 -36.45
N GLU A 193 -13.22 5.15 -37.09
CA GLU A 193 -12.64 6.47 -36.87
C GLU A 193 -12.94 6.95 -35.45
N THR A 194 -11.92 7.46 -34.76
CA THR A 194 -12.10 8.17 -33.49
C THR A 194 -12.45 9.62 -33.80
N PRO A 195 -13.56 10.18 -33.28
CA PRO A 195 -13.85 11.59 -33.45
C PRO A 195 -12.83 12.42 -32.68
N GLU A 196 -12.32 13.47 -33.32
CA GLU A 196 -11.39 14.42 -32.71
C GLU A 196 -12.01 15.07 -31.47
N ARG A 197 -11.22 15.24 -30.41
CA ARG A 197 -11.63 15.98 -29.21
C ARG A 197 -11.06 17.38 -29.28
N ASP A 198 -11.93 18.39 -29.40
CA ASP A 198 -11.54 19.79 -29.26
C ASP A 198 -10.86 20.05 -27.91
N VAL A 199 -9.55 20.32 -27.95
CA VAL A 199 -8.76 20.62 -26.75
C VAL A 199 -8.97 22.07 -26.33
N ALA A 200 -10.03 22.30 -25.55
CA ALA A 200 -10.27 23.59 -24.91
C ALA A 200 -9.12 23.93 -23.94
N LYS A 201 -8.34 24.97 -24.27
CA LYS A 201 -7.26 25.49 -23.43
C LYS A 201 -7.79 25.86 -22.03
N LYS A 202 -7.19 25.29 -20.99
CA LYS A 202 -7.40 25.73 -19.59
C LYS A 202 -6.33 26.73 -19.19
N ASP A 203 -6.77 27.83 -18.58
CA ASP A 203 -5.87 28.81 -17.96
C ASP A 203 -5.14 28.22 -16.74
N LYS A 204 -3.91 28.70 -16.52
CA LYS A 204 -3.11 28.38 -15.33
C LYS A 204 -3.50 29.30 -14.17
N GLY A 205 -3.46 28.79 -12.94
CA GLY A 205 -3.45 29.64 -11.75
C GLY A 205 -4.74 29.75 -10.94
N SER A 206 -5.52 28.66 -10.80
CA SER A 206 -6.47 28.54 -9.68
C SER A 206 -6.59 27.08 -9.25
N ALA A 207 -6.58 26.83 -7.94
CA ALA A 207 -6.88 25.51 -7.40
C ALA A 207 -8.38 25.23 -7.62
N ALA A 208 -8.69 24.45 -8.66
CA ALA A 208 -10.07 24.17 -9.06
C ALA A 208 -10.87 23.61 -7.88
N LYS A 209 -11.84 24.39 -7.39
CA LYS A 209 -12.64 24.06 -6.21
C LYS A 209 -13.37 22.73 -6.43
N VAL A 210 -12.87 21.67 -5.80
CA VAL A 210 -13.34 20.29 -6.03
C VAL A 210 -14.85 20.20 -5.77
N VAL A 211 -15.61 19.97 -6.84
CA VAL A 211 -17.06 19.85 -6.80
C VAL A 211 -17.40 18.45 -6.29
N ARG A 212 -17.65 18.34 -4.98
CA ARG A 212 -17.97 17.06 -4.32
C ARG A 212 -19.46 16.79 -4.37
N GLU A 213 -19.84 15.58 -4.78
CA GLU A 213 -21.23 15.12 -4.81
C GLU A 213 -21.87 15.13 -3.41
N PRO A 214 -23.06 15.74 -3.21
CA PRO A 214 -23.78 15.71 -1.93
C PRO A 214 -24.03 14.29 -1.40
N LEU A 215 -23.79 14.07 -0.10
CA LEU A 215 -23.90 12.74 0.52
C LEU A 215 -25.31 12.46 1.03
N PHE A 216 -25.94 11.45 0.44
CA PHE A 216 -27.29 10.97 0.76
C PHE A 216 -28.38 12.05 0.63
N GLU A 217 -28.22 12.96 -0.33
CA GLU A 217 -29.20 14.02 -0.58
C GLU A 217 -30.54 13.43 -1.03
N ASN A 218 -31.64 13.90 -0.45
CA ASN A 218 -33.00 13.40 -0.68
C ASN A 218 -33.19 11.90 -0.40
N TRP A 219 -32.32 11.27 0.41
CA TRP A 219 -32.58 9.94 0.97
C TRP A 219 -33.55 10.07 2.16
N PRO A 220 -34.66 9.33 2.20
CA PRO A 220 -35.38 9.09 3.45
C PRO A 220 -34.50 8.23 4.38
N ASP A 221 -34.87 8.14 5.66
CA ASP A 221 -34.16 7.27 6.59
C ASP A 221 -34.36 5.79 6.19
N PRO A 222 -33.27 5.02 5.96
CA PRO A 222 -33.37 3.60 5.65
C PRO A 222 -33.65 2.79 6.91
N GLN A 223 -34.31 1.64 6.75
CA GLN A 223 -34.46 0.66 7.83
C GLN A 223 -33.09 0.16 8.29
N VAL A 224 -32.19 -0.08 7.34
CA VAL A 224 -30.80 -0.46 7.58
C VAL A 224 -29.91 0.07 6.46
N ALA A 225 -28.73 0.57 6.84
CA ALA A 225 -27.68 1.01 5.93
C ALA A 225 -26.50 0.03 5.98
N LEU A 226 -26.25 -0.68 4.89
CA LEU A 226 -25.03 -1.48 4.71
C LEU A 226 -23.89 -0.54 4.29
N VAL A 227 -22.72 -0.71 4.89
CA VAL A 227 -21.51 0.04 4.51
C VAL A 227 -20.43 -0.95 4.09
N LEU A 228 -20.18 -1.00 2.79
CA LEU A 228 -19.31 -1.96 2.12
C LEU A 228 -17.92 -1.37 1.93
N THR A 229 -16.90 -2.02 2.47
CA THR A 229 -15.48 -1.67 2.28
C THR A 229 -14.65 -2.90 1.92
N GLY A 230 -13.37 -2.72 1.61
CA GLY A 230 -12.43 -3.78 1.32
C GLY A 230 -11.20 -3.27 0.57
N SER A 231 -10.30 -4.20 0.21
CA SER A 231 -9.07 -3.89 -0.52
C SER A 231 -8.26 -2.77 0.14
N GLN A 232 -8.15 -2.79 1.48
CA GLN A 232 -7.43 -1.77 2.24
C GLN A 232 -5.92 -1.84 2.03
N TYR A 233 -5.32 -3.00 1.75
CA TYR A 233 -3.93 -3.17 1.32
C TYR A 233 -2.83 -2.55 2.22
N GLY A 234 -3.10 -2.34 3.51
CA GLY A 234 -2.19 -1.75 4.51
C GLY A 234 -2.40 -0.25 4.78
N TYR A 235 -3.30 0.41 4.04
CA TYR A 235 -3.46 1.87 4.09
C TYR A 235 -4.33 2.30 5.29
N LEU A 236 -3.70 2.35 6.47
CA LEU A 236 -4.29 2.84 7.73
C LEU A 236 -4.70 4.34 7.63
N GLU A 237 -4.00 5.10 6.80
CA GLU A 237 -4.20 6.53 6.53
C GLU A 237 -4.73 6.80 5.11
N PRO A 238 -5.33 7.99 4.86
CA PRO A 238 -5.71 8.41 3.52
C PRO A 238 -4.50 8.46 2.58
N CYS A 239 -4.66 7.89 1.40
CA CYS A 239 -3.69 7.95 0.30
C CYS A 239 -4.20 8.89 -0.80
N GLY A 240 -3.44 9.02 -1.89
CA GLY A 240 -3.91 9.74 -3.07
C GLY A 240 -3.56 11.23 -3.09
N CYS A 241 -4.19 11.93 -4.02
CA CYS A 241 -3.55 13.04 -4.72
C CYS A 241 -3.73 14.41 -4.01
N ALA A 242 -2.82 15.36 -4.24
CA ALA A 242 -2.89 16.77 -3.81
C ALA A 242 -3.20 17.06 -2.32
N GLY A 243 -2.58 16.32 -1.39
CA GLY A 243 -2.57 16.65 0.04
C GLY A 243 -3.91 16.42 0.76
N LEU A 244 -3.98 16.77 2.04
CA LEU A 244 -5.03 16.30 2.96
C LEU A 244 -6.47 16.47 2.48
N ASP A 245 -6.75 17.57 1.79
CA ASP A 245 -8.10 17.89 1.34
C ASP A 245 -8.58 17.00 0.19
N ASN A 246 -7.64 16.42 -0.57
CA ASN A 246 -7.90 15.69 -1.80
C ASN A 246 -7.51 14.20 -1.70
N MET A 247 -6.62 13.85 -0.75
CA MET A 247 -6.39 12.48 -0.28
C MET A 247 -7.70 11.82 0.17
N THR A 248 -7.82 10.51 0.00
CA THR A 248 -9.00 9.70 0.32
C THR A 248 -8.64 8.41 1.07
N GLY A 249 -9.56 7.91 1.88
CA GLY A 249 -9.42 6.62 2.60
C GLY A 249 -8.99 6.76 4.06
N GLY A 250 -8.30 5.74 4.56
CA GLY A 250 -7.82 5.63 5.95
C GLY A 250 -8.92 5.30 6.97
N LEU A 251 -8.54 4.54 8.00
CA LEU A 251 -9.46 4.05 9.05
C LEU A 251 -10.15 5.21 9.79
N ALA A 252 -9.43 6.29 10.09
CA ALA A 252 -9.97 7.40 10.87
C ALA A 252 -11.11 8.16 10.18
N ARG A 253 -11.17 8.19 8.84
CA ARG A 253 -12.30 8.77 8.10
C ARG A 253 -13.43 7.77 7.92
N ARG A 254 -13.10 6.49 7.76
CA ARG A 254 -14.07 5.39 7.71
C ARG A 254 -14.90 5.32 9.00
N ALA A 255 -14.26 5.43 10.16
CA ALA A 255 -14.93 5.52 11.45
C ALA A 255 -15.88 6.72 11.52
N THR A 256 -15.41 7.92 11.14
CA THR A 256 -16.24 9.13 11.12
C THR A 256 -17.44 9.02 10.16
N LEU A 257 -17.32 8.34 9.02
CA LEU A 257 -18.48 8.04 8.16
C LEU A 257 -19.51 7.18 8.91
N LEU A 258 -19.09 6.08 9.54
CA LEU A 258 -19.98 5.21 10.30
C LEU A 258 -20.67 5.97 11.45
N ASP A 259 -19.95 6.84 12.15
CA ASP A 259 -20.49 7.63 13.25
C ASP A 259 -21.41 8.76 12.79
N GLN A 260 -21.15 9.37 11.63
CA GLN A 260 -22.11 10.30 11.00
C GLN A 260 -23.41 9.60 10.58
N LEU A 261 -23.34 8.36 10.07
CA LEU A 261 -24.52 7.56 9.74
C LEU A 261 -25.30 7.16 11.02
N ARG A 262 -24.61 6.74 12.08
CA ARG A 262 -25.21 6.49 13.41
C ARG A 262 -25.82 7.74 14.05
N ALA A 263 -25.22 8.91 13.83
CA ALA A 263 -25.75 10.19 14.32
C ALA A 263 -27.11 10.53 13.68
N ARG A 264 -27.31 10.18 12.40
CA ARG A 264 -28.61 10.22 11.70
C ARG A 264 -29.64 9.19 12.22
N LYS A 265 -29.29 8.38 13.21
CA LYS A 265 -30.10 7.27 13.78
C LYS A 265 -30.37 6.11 12.84
N TRP A 266 -29.64 6.03 11.72
CA TRP A 266 -29.73 4.89 10.80
C TRP A 266 -29.12 3.65 11.47
N PRO A 267 -29.77 2.47 11.42
CA PRO A 267 -29.14 1.21 11.80
C PRO A 267 -28.04 0.85 10.79
N VAL A 268 -26.77 0.91 11.20
CA VAL A 268 -25.61 0.69 10.32
C VAL A 268 -25.05 -0.72 10.46
N VAL A 269 -24.79 -1.39 9.34
CA VAL A 269 -24.14 -2.70 9.25
C VAL A 269 -22.88 -2.56 8.39
N PRO A 270 -21.68 -2.41 9.00
CA PRO A 270 -20.43 -2.37 8.25
C PRO A 270 -20.00 -3.79 7.86
N ILE A 271 -19.58 -3.96 6.61
CA ILE A 271 -19.16 -5.24 6.02
C ILE A 271 -17.88 -5.00 5.23
N ASP A 272 -16.83 -5.79 5.49
CA ASP A 272 -15.56 -5.69 4.77
C ASP A 272 -15.30 -6.92 3.91
N ALA A 273 -14.87 -6.69 2.66
CA ALA A 273 -14.61 -7.72 1.66
C ALA A 273 -13.19 -8.35 1.76
N GLY A 274 -12.31 -7.87 2.64
CA GLY A 274 -10.96 -8.43 2.85
C GLY A 274 -9.87 -7.75 2.03
N ASN A 275 -8.67 -8.34 2.04
CA ASN A 275 -7.38 -7.72 1.69
C ASN A 275 -7.11 -6.49 2.57
N GLN A 276 -6.99 -6.70 3.88
CA GLN A 276 -6.54 -5.68 4.82
C GLN A 276 -5.07 -5.32 4.60
N VAL A 277 -4.24 -6.26 4.13
CA VAL A 277 -2.81 -6.09 3.82
C VAL A 277 -2.48 -6.43 2.35
N ARG A 278 -1.25 -6.10 1.91
CA ARG A 278 -0.71 -6.37 0.55
C ARG A 278 0.64 -7.11 0.56
N ARG A 279 1.31 -7.14 1.71
CA ARG A 279 2.68 -7.63 1.91
C ARG A 279 2.69 -8.65 3.06
N PHE A 280 3.82 -9.33 3.25
CA PHE A 280 4.02 -10.37 4.26
C PHE A 280 5.22 -10.03 5.17
N GLY A 281 5.30 -10.67 6.33
CA GLY A 281 6.32 -10.39 7.35
C GLY A 281 5.83 -9.43 8.45
N ARG A 282 6.72 -9.16 9.41
CA ARG A 282 6.29 -8.69 10.74
C ARG A 282 5.55 -7.35 10.77
N GLN A 283 5.90 -6.42 9.89
CA GLN A 283 5.20 -5.13 9.82
C GLN A 283 3.77 -5.30 9.24
N PRO A 284 3.54 -5.98 8.10
CA PRO A 284 2.20 -6.37 7.66
C PRO A 284 1.37 -7.14 8.68
N GLU A 285 1.95 -8.08 9.44
CA GLU A 285 1.23 -8.80 10.50
C GLU A 285 0.68 -7.82 11.56
N ILE A 286 1.49 -6.85 11.99
CA ILE A 286 1.07 -5.79 12.90
C ILE A 286 0.02 -4.87 12.25
N MET A 287 0.16 -4.52 10.97
CA MET A 287 -0.87 -3.75 10.25
C MET A 287 -2.21 -4.49 10.18
N PHE A 288 -2.20 -5.82 10.08
CA PHE A 288 -3.41 -6.64 10.09
C PHE A 288 -4.12 -6.59 11.45
N GLN A 289 -3.39 -6.81 12.56
CA GLN A 289 -3.89 -6.63 13.93
C GLN A 289 -4.51 -5.23 14.14
N VAL A 290 -3.76 -4.17 13.80
CA VAL A 290 -4.20 -2.78 13.97
C VAL A 290 -5.43 -2.46 13.11
N THR A 291 -5.52 -3.06 11.92
CA THR A 291 -6.72 -2.94 11.07
C THR A 291 -7.90 -3.67 11.70
N LEU A 292 -7.72 -4.90 12.19
CA LEU A 292 -8.78 -5.69 12.80
C LEU A 292 -9.32 -5.02 14.07
N ASP A 293 -8.46 -4.46 14.93
CA ASP A 293 -8.89 -3.66 16.09
C ASP A 293 -9.65 -2.40 15.65
N GLY A 294 -9.25 -1.78 14.53
CA GLY A 294 -10.03 -0.73 13.89
C GLY A 294 -11.42 -1.20 13.46
N LEU A 295 -11.54 -2.37 12.83
CA LEU A 295 -12.82 -2.95 12.37
C LEU A 295 -13.71 -3.38 13.55
N ARG A 296 -13.13 -3.97 14.61
CA ARG A 296 -13.80 -4.29 15.90
C ARG A 296 -14.37 -3.03 16.54
N THR A 297 -13.53 -2.00 16.70
CA THR A 297 -13.91 -0.69 17.26
C THR A 297 -14.99 -0.01 16.42
N MET A 298 -14.88 -0.09 15.09
CA MET A 298 -15.90 0.38 14.16
C MET A 298 -17.17 -0.49 14.13
N GLY A 299 -17.25 -1.59 14.87
CA GLY A 299 -18.44 -2.43 14.98
C GLY A 299 -18.82 -3.13 13.68
N TYR A 300 -17.83 -3.63 12.92
CA TYR A 300 -18.06 -4.45 11.73
C TYR A 300 -18.87 -5.72 12.07
N ARG A 301 -19.67 -6.19 11.11
CA ARG A 301 -20.62 -7.29 11.29
C ARG A 301 -20.42 -8.46 10.31
N ALA A 302 -19.52 -8.29 9.34
CA ALA A 302 -18.94 -9.35 8.52
C ALA A 302 -17.57 -8.87 8.00
N ILE A 303 -16.56 -9.72 8.06
CA ILE A 303 -15.20 -9.47 7.54
C ILE A 303 -14.79 -10.70 6.72
N ALA A 304 -14.52 -10.54 5.43
CA ALA A 304 -13.97 -11.63 4.63
C ALA A 304 -12.44 -11.63 4.64
N PHE A 305 -11.84 -12.80 4.42
CA PHE A 305 -10.43 -12.93 4.11
C PHE A 305 -10.17 -12.70 2.62
N GLY A 306 -9.15 -11.91 2.30
CA GLY A 306 -8.62 -11.80 0.95
C GLY A 306 -7.37 -12.67 0.72
N PRO A 307 -6.99 -12.91 -0.55
CA PRO A 307 -5.79 -13.69 -0.90
C PRO A 307 -4.49 -13.09 -0.35
N ASP A 308 -4.43 -11.79 -0.07
CA ASP A 308 -3.23 -11.18 0.52
C ASP A 308 -3.22 -11.22 2.05
N ASP A 309 -4.38 -11.41 2.71
CA ASP A 309 -4.46 -11.70 4.15
C ASP A 309 -4.02 -13.13 4.44
N LEU A 310 -4.46 -14.09 3.62
CA LEU A 310 -4.15 -15.52 3.75
C LEU A 310 -2.68 -15.89 3.41
N ARG A 311 -1.86 -14.88 3.09
CA ARG A 311 -0.39 -14.97 2.96
C ARG A 311 0.34 -14.69 4.26
N LEU A 312 -0.36 -14.25 5.30
CA LEU A 312 0.18 -14.16 6.66
C LEU A 312 0.27 -15.57 7.29
N PRO A 313 1.18 -15.80 8.24
CA PRO A 313 1.24 -17.06 9.00
C PRO A 313 -0.09 -17.33 9.71
N ALA A 314 -0.58 -18.57 9.64
CA ALA A 314 -1.93 -18.90 10.13
C ALA A 314 -2.01 -18.94 11.67
N ASP A 315 -0.88 -19.20 12.34
CA ASP A 315 -0.71 -19.10 13.79
C ASP A 315 -0.76 -17.63 14.26
N GLU A 316 -0.11 -16.71 13.54
CA GLU A 316 -0.25 -15.27 13.79
C GLU A 316 -1.70 -14.80 13.52
N LEU A 317 -2.34 -15.23 12.42
CA LEU A 317 -3.75 -14.92 12.17
C LEU A 317 -4.66 -15.40 13.33
N VAL A 318 -4.54 -16.66 13.76
CA VAL A 318 -5.34 -17.20 14.86
C VAL A 318 -5.00 -16.57 16.22
N GLY A 319 -3.74 -16.17 16.45
CA GLY A 319 -3.34 -15.41 17.64
C GLY A 319 -3.89 -13.98 17.70
N ILE A 320 -4.19 -13.39 16.53
CA ILE A 320 -4.79 -12.06 16.36
C ILE A 320 -6.33 -12.10 16.46
N MET A 321 -6.96 -13.21 16.06
CA MET A 321 -8.41 -13.39 15.99
C MET A 321 -9.08 -13.68 17.34
N GLN A 322 -10.35 -13.30 17.47
CA GLN A 322 -11.23 -13.59 18.60
C GLN A 322 -12.42 -14.44 18.14
N ALA A 323 -12.94 -15.30 19.03
CA ALA A 323 -13.96 -16.29 18.67
C ALA A 323 -15.34 -15.69 18.31
N ASP A 324 -15.55 -14.40 18.59
CA ASP A 324 -16.72 -13.61 18.23
C ASP A 324 -16.46 -12.58 17.11
N ASP A 325 -15.25 -12.54 16.54
CA ASP A 325 -15.00 -11.77 15.33
C ASP A 325 -15.87 -12.29 14.18
N PRO A 326 -16.50 -11.42 13.38
CA PRO A 326 -17.44 -11.83 12.34
C PRO A 326 -16.73 -12.25 11.04
N PHE A 327 -15.71 -13.12 11.13
CA PHE A 327 -15.00 -13.63 9.96
C PHE A 327 -15.87 -14.59 9.16
N VAL A 328 -15.94 -14.38 7.84
CA VAL A 328 -16.81 -15.13 6.94
C VAL A 328 -16.12 -15.56 5.65
N CYS A 329 -16.16 -16.86 5.36
CA CYS A 329 -15.82 -17.43 4.05
C CYS A 329 -16.36 -18.86 3.90
N ALA A 330 -17.05 -19.15 2.79
CA ALA A 330 -17.60 -20.48 2.54
C ALA A 330 -16.57 -21.50 2.05
N ASN A 331 -15.46 -21.04 1.46
CA ASN A 331 -14.51 -21.89 0.72
C ASN A 331 -13.03 -21.72 1.12
N ALA A 332 -12.74 -21.00 2.20
CA ALA A 332 -11.43 -20.94 2.83
C ALA A 332 -11.61 -20.98 4.37
N VAL A 333 -10.86 -21.85 5.04
CA VAL A 333 -10.80 -21.94 6.51
C VAL A 333 -9.35 -21.81 6.96
N VAL A 334 -9.09 -20.99 7.97
CA VAL A 334 -7.75 -20.78 8.55
C VAL A 334 -7.63 -21.69 9.78
N LEU A 335 -6.77 -22.71 9.70
CA LEU A 335 -6.55 -23.77 10.70
C LEU A 335 -7.81 -24.58 11.11
N ASP A 336 -8.79 -23.97 11.79
CA ASP A 336 -9.99 -24.65 12.31
C ASP A 336 -11.29 -23.92 11.92
N PRO A 337 -12.39 -24.66 11.58
CA PRO A 337 -13.68 -24.05 11.22
C PRO A 337 -14.34 -23.15 12.26
N SER A 338 -13.90 -23.15 13.53
CA SER A 338 -14.38 -22.23 14.55
C SER A 338 -13.97 -20.77 14.32
N PHE A 339 -12.89 -20.51 13.59
CA PHE A 339 -12.37 -19.16 13.33
C PHE A 339 -12.99 -18.47 12.10
N THR A 340 -13.59 -19.23 11.17
CA THR A 340 -14.19 -18.68 9.93
C THR A 340 -15.58 -19.25 9.71
N SER A 341 -16.61 -18.42 9.90
CA SER A 341 -17.99 -18.85 9.63
C SER A 341 -18.23 -19.05 8.13
N PRO A 342 -18.93 -20.12 7.70
CA PRO A 342 -19.23 -20.34 6.29
C PRO A 342 -20.21 -19.30 5.72
N PHE A 343 -21.10 -18.78 6.55
CA PHE A 343 -21.98 -17.64 6.29
C PHE A 343 -22.40 -17.00 7.61
N LEU A 344 -22.87 -15.76 7.58
CA LEU A 344 -23.41 -15.02 8.71
C LEU A 344 -24.84 -14.57 8.43
N ILE A 345 -25.66 -14.48 9.49
CA ILE A 345 -27.02 -13.93 9.45
C ILE A 345 -27.05 -12.71 10.36
N ILE A 346 -27.22 -11.52 9.78
CA ILE A 346 -27.17 -10.25 10.49
C ILE A 346 -28.59 -9.69 10.59
N GLU A 347 -29.12 -9.61 11.80
CA GLU A 347 -30.37 -8.90 12.06
C GLU A 347 -30.08 -7.44 12.43
N ALA A 348 -30.71 -6.49 11.72
CA ALA A 348 -30.58 -5.05 11.93
C ALA A 348 -31.78 -4.30 11.32
N GLY A 349 -32.32 -3.30 12.02
CA GLY A 349 -33.39 -2.45 11.47
C GLY A 349 -34.72 -3.15 11.19
N GLY A 350 -34.95 -4.33 11.77
CA GLY A 350 -36.09 -5.19 11.42
C GLY A 350 -35.89 -6.07 10.18
N ARG A 351 -34.72 -5.98 9.53
CA ARG A 351 -34.32 -6.80 8.38
C ARG A 351 -33.30 -7.86 8.77
N LYS A 352 -33.29 -8.97 8.03
CA LYS A 352 -32.27 -10.02 8.07
C LYS A 352 -31.41 -9.97 6.81
N ILE A 353 -30.10 -9.89 6.97
CA ILE A 353 -29.13 -9.91 5.87
C ILE A 353 -28.27 -11.17 5.99
N GLY A 354 -28.34 -12.06 5.01
CA GLY A 354 -27.41 -13.19 4.88
C GLY A 354 -26.14 -12.74 4.17
N VAL A 355 -24.98 -12.93 4.78
CA VAL A 355 -23.67 -12.59 4.19
C VAL A 355 -22.82 -13.84 4.05
N THR A 356 -22.16 -14.03 2.91
CA THR A 356 -21.15 -15.07 2.69
C THR A 356 -20.01 -14.50 1.86
N ALA A 357 -18.82 -15.09 1.95
CA ALA A 357 -17.69 -14.75 1.07
C ALA A 357 -17.16 -15.97 0.33
N VAL A 358 -16.51 -15.74 -0.82
CA VAL A 358 -15.70 -16.75 -1.52
C VAL A 358 -14.43 -16.15 -2.13
N LEU A 359 -13.34 -16.92 -2.13
CA LEU A 359 -12.17 -16.66 -2.95
C LEU A 359 -12.33 -17.34 -4.32
N GLY A 360 -12.24 -16.55 -5.39
CA GLY A 360 -12.34 -17.01 -6.78
C GLY A 360 -11.13 -17.84 -7.23
N PRO A 361 -11.28 -18.69 -8.27
CA PRO A 361 -10.21 -19.60 -8.73
C PRO A 361 -8.87 -18.93 -9.10
N ARG A 362 -8.86 -17.67 -9.56
CA ARG A 362 -7.60 -16.91 -9.74
C ARG A 362 -6.93 -16.58 -8.40
N ASN A 363 -7.70 -16.10 -7.42
CA ASN A 363 -7.17 -15.68 -6.12
C ASN A 363 -6.75 -16.87 -5.23
N GLN A 364 -7.41 -18.02 -5.35
CA GLN A 364 -6.95 -19.28 -4.72
C GLN A 364 -5.53 -19.70 -5.14
N LYS A 365 -5.05 -19.25 -6.30
CA LYS A 365 -3.70 -19.57 -6.83
C LYS A 365 -2.64 -18.52 -6.50
N ARG A 366 -3.00 -17.45 -5.79
CA ARG A 366 -2.08 -16.32 -5.47
C ARG A 366 -1.31 -16.50 -4.16
N PHE A 367 -1.64 -17.53 -3.38
CA PHE A 367 -0.97 -17.87 -2.14
C PHE A 367 -0.80 -19.39 -2.04
N ASN A 368 0.21 -19.82 -1.29
CA ASN A 368 0.44 -21.22 -0.95
C ASN A 368 0.69 -21.29 0.55
N ASN A 369 -0.35 -21.66 1.30
CA ASN A 369 -0.35 -21.71 2.76
C ASN A 369 -1.07 -22.99 3.16
N ASP A 370 -0.34 -23.99 3.63
CA ASP A 370 -0.86 -25.34 3.87
C ASP A 370 -1.85 -25.38 5.05
N ASP A 371 -1.82 -24.36 5.92
CA ASP A 371 -2.75 -24.15 7.03
C ASP A 371 -4.10 -23.54 6.60
N VAL A 372 -4.29 -23.24 5.32
CA VAL A 372 -5.53 -22.68 4.77
C VAL A 372 -6.27 -23.72 3.92
N ILE A 373 -7.32 -24.31 4.50
CA ILE A 373 -8.14 -25.34 3.85
C ILE A 373 -9.03 -24.68 2.79
N LEU A 374 -8.61 -24.79 1.53
CA LEU A 374 -9.35 -24.29 0.37
C LEU A 374 -10.36 -25.30 -0.20
N ARG A 375 -11.46 -24.78 -0.75
CA ARG A 375 -12.51 -25.52 -1.48
C ARG A 375 -12.88 -24.80 -2.77
N ASP A 376 -13.47 -25.52 -3.73
CA ASP A 376 -14.11 -24.87 -4.87
C ASP A 376 -15.22 -23.91 -4.41
N ALA A 377 -15.22 -22.69 -4.96
CA ALA A 377 -16.16 -21.64 -4.60
C ALA A 377 -17.60 -22.01 -4.96
N GLU A 378 -17.83 -22.69 -6.09
CA GLU A 378 -19.19 -23.05 -6.49
C GLU A 378 -19.74 -24.23 -5.69
N ALA A 379 -18.92 -25.24 -5.40
CA ALA A 379 -19.28 -26.35 -4.51
C ALA A 379 -19.60 -25.82 -3.10
N ALA A 380 -18.75 -24.96 -2.54
CA ALA A 380 -18.99 -24.34 -1.24
C ALA A 380 -20.32 -23.57 -1.19
N LEU A 381 -20.60 -22.71 -2.18
CA LEU A 381 -21.86 -21.97 -2.25
C LEU A 381 -23.08 -22.89 -2.41
N LYS A 382 -22.97 -23.99 -3.18
CA LYS A 382 -24.03 -25.02 -3.28
C LYS A 382 -24.30 -25.71 -1.94
N ASP A 383 -23.25 -26.01 -1.17
CA ASP A 383 -23.36 -26.69 0.12
C ASP A 383 -23.93 -25.81 1.24
N ILE A 384 -23.56 -24.52 1.28
CA ILE A 384 -24.04 -23.60 2.33
C ILE A 384 -25.45 -23.08 2.06
N TRP A 385 -25.85 -22.93 0.78
CA TRP A 385 -27.11 -22.30 0.40
C TRP A 385 -28.37 -22.94 1.03
N PRO A 386 -28.50 -24.27 1.16
CA PRO A 386 -29.62 -24.90 1.86
C PRO A 386 -29.81 -24.44 3.31
N LYS A 387 -28.72 -24.11 4.02
CA LYS A 387 -28.74 -23.60 5.40
C LYS A 387 -28.92 -22.08 5.43
N MET A 388 -28.19 -21.36 4.58
CA MET A 388 -28.20 -19.90 4.51
C MET A 388 -29.59 -19.33 4.17
N LYS A 389 -30.39 -20.05 3.37
CA LYS A 389 -31.76 -19.64 3.00
C LYS A 389 -32.82 -19.92 4.08
N GLU A 390 -32.55 -20.80 5.04
CA GLU A 390 -33.54 -21.28 6.02
C GLU A 390 -34.08 -20.16 6.95
N PRO A 391 -33.26 -19.20 7.42
CA PRO A 391 -33.76 -18.05 8.20
C PRO A 391 -34.67 -17.07 7.43
N ALA A 392 -34.84 -17.27 6.11
CA ALA A 392 -35.56 -16.40 5.18
C ALA A 392 -35.10 -14.93 5.26
N CYS A 393 -33.87 -14.65 4.81
CA CYS A 393 -33.32 -13.29 4.80
C CYS A 393 -33.99 -12.41 3.73
N ASP A 394 -34.15 -11.12 4.04
CA ASP A 394 -34.61 -10.08 3.11
C ASP A 394 -33.59 -9.83 1.98
N LEU A 395 -32.30 -9.98 2.30
CA LEU A 395 -31.18 -9.73 1.39
C LEU A 395 -30.12 -10.82 1.55
N TYR A 396 -29.52 -11.23 0.43
CA TYR A 396 -28.34 -12.10 0.40
C TYR A 396 -27.18 -11.39 -0.30
N VAL A 397 -26.04 -11.29 0.39
CA VAL A 397 -24.83 -10.60 -0.03
C VAL A 397 -23.71 -11.61 -0.23
N LEU A 398 -23.08 -11.59 -1.40
CA LEU A 398 -21.89 -12.38 -1.72
C LEU A 398 -20.65 -11.47 -1.79
N LEU A 399 -19.67 -11.70 -0.93
CA LEU A 399 -18.35 -11.05 -0.97
C LEU A 399 -17.42 -11.89 -1.86
N ALA A 400 -17.28 -11.49 -3.12
CA ALA A 400 -16.48 -12.18 -4.13
C ALA A 400 -15.04 -11.64 -4.13
N GLN A 401 -14.15 -12.34 -3.44
CA GLN A 401 -12.70 -12.16 -3.55
C GLN A 401 -12.20 -12.81 -4.85
N ALA A 402 -12.60 -12.22 -5.99
CA ALA A 402 -12.44 -12.75 -7.34
C ALA A 402 -12.34 -11.60 -8.37
N SER A 403 -11.97 -11.88 -9.63
CA SER A 403 -12.02 -10.85 -10.69
C SER A 403 -13.45 -10.37 -10.95
N ILE A 404 -13.62 -9.24 -11.66
CA ILE A 404 -14.94 -8.79 -12.15
C ILE A 404 -15.64 -9.90 -12.95
N ASP A 405 -14.95 -10.54 -13.90
CA ASP A 405 -15.51 -11.64 -14.71
C ASP A 405 -15.92 -12.84 -13.86
N GLU A 406 -15.07 -13.28 -12.93
CA GLU A 406 -15.37 -14.39 -12.01
C GLU A 406 -16.59 -14.05 -11.14
N SER A 407 -16.68 -12.80 -10.68
CA SER A 407 -17.80 -12.31 -9.87
C SER A 407 -19.12 -12.26 -10.66
N ILE A 408 -19.07 -11.88 -11.95
CA ILE A 408 -20.20 -11.93 -12.89
C ILE A 408 -20.64 -13.38 -13.15
N VAL A 409 -19.71 -14.32 -13.31
CA VAL A 409 -20.02 -15.75 -13.48
C VAL A 409 -20.66 -16.33 -12.22
N LEU A 410 -20.14 -16.00 -11.03
CA LEU A 410 -20.74 -16.38 -9.75
C LEU A 410 -22.15 -15.81 -9.59
N ALA A 411 -22.35 -14.52 -9.87
CA ALA A 411 -23.67 -13.87 -9.82
C ALA A 411 -24.69 -14.55 -10.75
N ARG A 412 -24.29 -14.90 -11.98
CA ARG A 412 -25.15 -15.64 -12.95
C ARG A 412 -25.48 -17.06 -12.50
N LYS A 413 -24.57 -17.74 -11.79
CA LYS A 413 -24.79 -19.10 -11.26
C LYS A 413 -25.57 -19.14 -9.95
N PHE A 414 -25.50 -18.07 -9.16
CA PHE A 414 -26.17 -17.95 -7.86
C PHE A 414 -27.03 -16.66 -7.78
N PRO A 415 -28.06 -16.52 -8.65
CA PRO A 415 -28.85 -15.29 -8.77
C PRO A 415 -29.72 -14.95 -7.54
N GLN A 416 -29.70 -15.80 -6.51
CA GLN A 416 -30.21 -15.47 -5.17
C GLN A 416 -29.41 -14.37 -4.46
N PHE A 417 -28.13 -14.18 -4.77
CA PHE A 417 -27.33 -13.09 -4.24
C PHE A 417 -27.61 -11.82 -5.05
N SER A 418 -28.56 -11.03 -4.57
CA SER A 418 -28.97 -9.76 -5.21
C SER A 418 -27.90 -8.68 -5.11
N ILE A 419 -26.96 -8.78 -4.17
CA ILE A 419 -25.77 -7.93 -4.09
C ILE A 419 -24.52 -8.82 -4.14
N VAL A 420 -23.62 -8.54 -5.09
CA VAL A 420 -22.32 -9.19 -5.21
C VAL A 420 -21.22 -8.13 -5.12
N VAL A 421 -20.46 -8.17 -4.04
CA VAL A 421 -19.39 -7.21 -3.74
C VAL A 421 -18.07 -7.79 -4.21
N THR A 422 -17.41 -7.18 -5.18
CA THR A 422 -16.16 -7.67 -5.77
C THR A 422 -14.95 -6.82 -5.36
N THR A 423 -13.82 -7.49 -5.13
CA THR A 423 -12.50 -6.86 -4.93
C THR A 423 -11.67 -6.80 -6.21
N GLY A 424 -12.15 -7.39 -7.30
CA GLY A 424 -11.42 -7.53 -8.57
C GLY A 424 -11.39 -6.29 -9.48
N GLY A 425 -11.64 -5.10 -8.93
CA GLY A 425 -11.57 -3.82 -9.64
C GLY A 425 -10.40 -2.96 -9.13
N GLU A 426 -9.80 -2.17 -10.03
CA GLU A 426 -8.65 -1.32 -9.72
C GLU A 426 -9.02 0.16 -9.58
N GLY A 427 -8.23 0.92 -8.83
CA GLY A 427 -8.38 2.38 -8.72
C GLY A 427 -9.68 2.84 -8.05
N GLU A 428 -10.37 3.78 -8.71
CA GLU A 428 -11.67 4.33 -8.30
C GLU A 428 -12.82 3.47 -8.84
N PRO A 429 -13.70 2.91 -7.99
CA PRO A 429 -14.75 2.02 -8.43
C PRO A 429 -15.94 2.75 -9.09
N ALA A 430 -16.81 1.99 -9.75
CA ALA A 430 -18.00 2.51 -10.41
C ALA A 430 -18.88 3.38 -9.48
N ARG A 431 -19.47 4.45 -10.01
CA ARG A 431 -20.34 5.38 -9.23
C ARG A 431 -21.69 4.77 -8.86
N MET A 432 -22.18 3.82 -9.65
CA MET A 432 -23.40 3.04 -9.43
C MET A 432 -23.10 1.54 -9.56
N PRO A 433 -23.94 0.64 -9.01
CA PRO A 433 -23.77 -0.80 -9.16
C PRO A 433 -24.17 -1.28 -10.57
N ASP A 434 -23.35 -2.12 -11.17
CA ASP A 434 -23.64 -2.71 -12.48
C ASP A 434 -24.63 -3.87 -12.33
N GLN A 435 -25.77 -3.86 -13.04
CA GLN A 435 -26.67 -5.01 -13.04
C GLN A 435 -26.07 -6.16 -13.87
N VAL A 436 -25.94 -7.33 -13.26
CA VAL A 436 -25.43 -8.52 -13.95
C VAL A 436 -26.50 -9.05 -14.90
N GLU A 437 -26.22 -8.93 -16.20
CA GLU A 437 -27.08 -9.38 -17.29
C GLU A 437 -27.58 -10.82 -17.10
N GLY A 438 -28.90 -10.98 -17.26
CA GLY A 438 -29.63 -12.25 -17.04
C GLY A 438 -30.13 -12.44 -15.60
N THR A 439 -29.83 -11.52 -14.67
CA THR A 439 -30.14 -11.67 -13.24
C THR A 439 -30.77 -10.42 -12.62
N LYS A 440 -31.13 -10.51 -11.33
CA LYS A 440 -31.41 -9.35 -10.45
C LYS A 440 -30.23 -8.99 -9.54
N SER A 441 -29.04 -9.54 -9.80
CA SER A 441 -27.83 -9.31 -9.02
C SER A 441 -27.16 -8.02 -9.45
N HIS A 442 -26.75 -7.20 -8.49
CA HIS A 442 -25.98 -5.99 -8.72
C HIS A 442 -24.54 -6.19 -8.25
N LEU A 443 -23.58 -5.94 -9.14
CA LEU A 443 -22.16 -5.98 -8.87
C LEU A 443 -21.72 -4.63 -8.28
N ILE A 444 -21.03 -4.67 -7.14
CA ILE A 444 -20.48 -3.49 -6.47
C ILE A 444 -18.97 -3.69 -6.31
N GLN A 445 -18.19 -2.77 -6.84
CA GLN A 445 -16.74 -2.76 -6.67
C GLN A 445 -16.38 -1.93 -5.42
N VAL A 446 -15.57 -2.46 -4.50
CA VAL A 446 -15.09 -1.69 -3.33
C VAL A 446 -13.94 -0.74 -3.68
N GLY A 447 -13.30 -0.94 -4.83
CA GLY A 447 -12.11 -0.19 -5.25
C GLY A 447 -10.86 -0.69 -4.53
N THR A 448 -9.92 0.23 -4.27
CA THR A 448 -8.61 -0.10 -3.70
C THR A 448 -8.17 0.91 -2.63
N LYS A 449 -7.17 0.52 -1.82
CA LYS A 449 -6.54 1.30 -0.73
C LYS A 449 -7.53 1.82 0.33
N GLY A 450 -8.72 1.20 0.41
CA GLY A 450 -9.81 1.66 1.28
C GLY A 450 -10.28 3.11 1.02
N MET A 451 -10.07 3.67 -0.18
CA MET A 451 -10.38 5.07 -0.52
C MET A 451 -11.88 5.41 -0.52
N TYR A 452 -12.73 4.40 -0.71
CA TYR A 452 -14.17 4.54 -0.89
C TYR A 452 -14.94 3.56 0.02
N ALA A 453 -16.20 3.89 0.29
CA ALA A 453 -17.18 2.97 0.85
C ALA A 453 -18.44 2.94 -0.03
N GLY A 454 -18.97 1.76 -0.33
CA GLY A 454 -20.25 1.60 -1.01
C GLY A 454 -21.37 1.53 0.02
N VAL A 455 -22.29 2.49 0.04
CA VAL A 455 -23.37 2.53 1.04
C VAL A 455 -24.70 2.17 0.40
N ILE A 456 -25.37 1.13 0.93
CA ILE A 456 -26.71 0.69 0.50
C ILE A 456 -27.71 0.99 1.62
N GLY A 457 -28.72 1.83 1.37
CA GLY A 457 -29.89 1.94 2.25
C GLY A 457 -31.01 1.01 1.78
N LEU A 458 -31.63 0.25 2.70
CA LEU A 458 -32.82 -0.57 2.43
C LEU A 458 -34.10 0.10 2.96
N TYR A 459 -35.21 -0.09 2.25
CA TYR A 459 -36.49 0.59 2.51
C TYR A 459 -37.70 -0.34 2.36
N ASP A 460 -38.83 0.03 3.00
CA ASP A 460 -40.12 -0.66 2.82
C ASP A 460 -40.87 -0.29 1.53
N ASP A 461 -40.41 0.72 0.77
CA ASP A 461 -41.02 1.12 -0.51
C ASP A 461 -40.79 0.05 -1.59
N PRO A 462 -41.83 -0.63 -2.12
CA PRO A 462 -41.66 -1.64 -3.17
C PRO A 462 -41.20 -1.07 -4.52
N GLN A 463 -41.28 0.25 -4.74
CA GLN A 463 -40.76 0.92 -5.93
C GLN A 463 -39.26 1.25 -5.80
N THR A 464 -38.83 1.65 -4.60
CA THR A 464 -37.44 2.01 -4.26
C THR A 464 -36.90 1.17 -3.10
N PRO A 465 -36.89 -0.18 -3.17
CA PRO A 465 -36.59 -1.05 -2.02
C PRO A 465 -35.14 -0.92 -1.52
N TRP A 466 -34.25 -0.36 -2.32
CA TRP A 466 -32.91 0.05 -1.91
C TRP A 466 -32.42 1.27 -2.69
N ARG A 467 -31.39 1.94 -2.16
CA ARG A 467 -30.60 2.97 -2.86
C ARG A 467 -29.12 2.74 -2.59
N TYR A 468 -28.26 3.17 -3.49
CA TYR A 468 -26.79 3.12 -3.33
C TYR A 468 -26.15 4.47 -3.58
N GLN A 469 -25.09 4.77 -2.83
CA GLN A 469 -24.12 5.81 -3.18
C GLN A 469 -22.70 5.34 -2.88
N ARG A 470 -21.77 5.57 -3.82
CA ARG A 470 -20.33 5.47 -3.55
C ARG A 470 -19.88 6.73 -2.79
N VAL A 471 -19.28 6.53 -1.62
CA VAL A 471 -18.78 7.60 -0.76
C VAL A 471 -17.25 7.65 -0.82
N PRO A 472 -16.63 8.71 -1.35
CA PRO A 472 -15.21 8.97 -1.19
C PRO A 472 -14.91 9.35 0.27
N LEU A 473 -13.92 8.72 0.89
CA LEU A 473 -13.47 9.06 2.24
C LEU A 473 -12.51 10.28 2.20
N ASP A 474 -12.96 11.38 1.60
CA ASP A 474 -12.25 12.65 1.48
C ASP A 474 -12.36 13.54 2.75
N SER A 475 -11.79 14.75 2.72
CA SER A 475 -11.76 15.67 3.87
C SER A 475 -13.11 16.21 4.36
N ARG A 476 -14.25 15.80 3.77
CA ARG A 476 -15.58 15.94 4.40
C ARG A 476 -15.69 15.16 5.71
N PHE A 477 -14.87 14.12 5.88
CA PHE A 477 -14.74 13.37 7.11
C PHE A 477 -13.53 13.88 7.90
N SER A 478 -13.79 14.41 9.09
CA SER A 478 -12.76 14.60 10.11
C SER A 478 -12.18 13.24 10.53
N ASP A 479 -10.97 13.25 11.07
CA ASP A 479 -10.31 12.02 11.51
C ASP A 479 -10.77 11.63 12.91
N SER A 480 -11.28 10.41 13.08
CA SER A 480 -11.61 9.85 14.39
C SER A 480 -10.38 9.82 15.30
N ALA A 481 -10.47 10.49 16.44
CA ALA A 481 -9.43 10.55 17.46
C ALA A 481 -9.09 9.16 18.06
N GLU A 482 -9.97 8.18 17.92
CA GLU A 482 -9.75 6.80 18.37
C GLU A 482 -8.87 6.02 17.38
N MET A 483 -9.18 6.11 16.09
CA MET A 483 -8.33 5.51 15.04
C MET A 483 -6.96 6.21 14.96
N LEU A 484 -6.87 7.50 15.30
CA LEU A 484 -5.58 8.18 15.48
C LEU A 484 -4.78 7.66 16.68
N ARG A 485 -5.43 7.16 17.76
CA ARG A 485 -4.72 6.48 18.86
C ARG A 485 -4.20 5.10 18.43
N LEU A 486 -4.97 4.33 17.67
CA LEU A 486 -4.50 3.06 17.08
C LEU A 486 -3.27 3.29 16.18
N LEU A 487 -3.31 4.32 15.32
CA LEU A 487 -2.16 4.71 14.49
C LEU A 487 -0.95 5.16 15.31
N ALA A 488 -1.16 5.86 16.44
CA ALA A 488 -0.06 6.25 17.34
C ALA A 488 0.54 5.04 18.06
N ALA A 489 -0.29 4.10 18.51
CA ALA A 489 0.15 2.84 19.12
C ALA A 489 0.94 1.98 18.11
N TYR A 490 0.48 1.88 16.86
CA TYR A 490 1.19 1.23 15.76
C TYR A 490 2.60 1.81 15.56
N GLN A 491 2.72 3.13 15.41
CA GLN A 491 4.02 3.79 15.21
C GLN A 491 4.96 3.65 16.43
N GLN A 492 4.42 3.62 17.65
CA GLN A 492 5.19 3.30 18.85
C GLN A 492 5.65 1.83 18.86
N GLN A 493 4.78 0.89 18.48
CA GLN A 493 5.12 -0.54 18.40
C GLN A 493 6.22 -0.81 17.37
N LEU A 494 6.24 -0.12 16.22
CA LEU A 494 7.35 -0.19 15.27
C LEU A 494 8.66 0.33 15.86
N ALA A 495 8.61 1.39 16.68
CA ALA A 495 9.78 1.95 17.36
C ALA A 495 10.33 1.00 18.45
N ASP A 496 9.45 0.40 19.24
CA ASP A 496 9.79 -0.50 20.35
C ASP A 496 10.36 -1.84 19.85
N ILE A 497 9.81 -2.39 18.76
CA ILE A 497 10.31 -3.62 18.11
C ILE A 497 11.59 -3.34 17.31
N GLY A 498 11.65 -2.18 16.65
CA GLY A 498 12.77 -1.74 15.81
C GLY A 498 13.00 -2.58 14.56
N LEU A 499 13.82 -2.06 13.64
CA LEU A 499 14.09 -2.70 12.33
C LEU A 499 14.50 -4.18 12.43
N VAL A 500 15.30 -4.54 13.43
CA VAL A 500 15.78 -5.92 13.63
C VAL A 500 14.63 -6.86 14.04
N GLY A 501 13.75 -6.42 14.95
CA GLY A 501 12.57 -7.18 15.36
C GLY A 501 11.49 -7.27 14.27
N LEU A 502 11.38 -6.23 13.43
CA LEU A 502 10.48 -6.21 12.26
C LEU A 502 10.96 -7.11 11.10
N GLY A 503 12.04 -7.87 11.28
CA GLY A 503 12.61 -8.74 10.23
C GLY A 503 13.38 -8.00 9.13
N VAL A 504 13.51 -6.67 9.19
CA VAL A 504 14.27 -5.88 8.22
C VAL A 504 15.76 -6.22 8.34
N ARG A 505 16.41 -6.60 7.23
CA ARG A 505 17.83 -7.01 7.19
C ARG A 505 18.58 -6.22 6.12
N PRO A 506 19.75 -5.63 6.43
CA PRO A 506 20.52 -4.92 5.43
C PRO A 506 21.08 -5.84 4.34
N GLN A 507 21.00 -5.41 3.08
CA GLN A 507 21.50 -6.13 1.91
C GLN A 507 22.77 -5.48 1.35
N ASP A 508 23.57 -6.22 0.59
CA ASP A 508 24.65 -5.61 -0.19
C ASP A 508 24.08 -4.74 -1.31
N HIS A 509 24.73 -3.62 -1.63
CA HIS A 509 24.35 -2.84 -2.80
C HIS A 509 24.78 -3.59 -4.08
N PRO A 510 23.98 -3.66 -5.16
CA PRO A 510 24.31 -4.46 -6.35
C PRO A 510 25.65 -4.12 -7.03
N SER A 511 26.16 -2.90 -6.86
CA SER A 511 27.48 -2.49 -7.37
C SER A 511 28.66 -2.82 -6.44
N GLY A 512 28.41 -3.35 -5.24
CA GLY A 512 29.43 -3.56 -4.19
C GLY A 512 29.95 -2.28 -3.51
N LEU A 513 29.53 -1.10 -3.98
CA LEU A 513 29.97 0.20 -3.46
C LEU A 513 29.21 0.63 -2.19
N THR A 514 29.72 1.66 -1.52
CA THR A 514 29.18 2.18 -0.26
C THR A 514 28.79 3.65 -0.32
N PHE A 515 27.82 4.04 0.50
CA PHE A 515 27.35 5.41 0.62
C PHE A 515 28.30 6.23 1.51
N VAL A 516 28.68 7.42 1.08
CA VAL A 516 29.61 8.33 1.78
C VAL A 516 28.92 9.57 2.39
N GLY A 517 27.67 9.83 2.00
CA GLY A 517 26.88 10.98 2.43
C GLY A 517 27.19 12.26 1.65
N SER A 518 26.18 13.12 1.48
CA SER A 518 26.25 14.34 0.65
C SER A 518 27.36 15.32 1.02
N LYS A 519 27.89 15.24 2.26
CA LYS A 519 29.01 16.08 2.68
C LYS A 519 30.34 15.72 1.99
N ALA A 520 30.56 14.46 1.61
CA ALA A 520 31.73 14.10 0.81
C ALA A 520 31.66 14.77 -0.58
N CYS A 521 30.45 14.88 -1.14
CA CYS A 521 30.22 15.59 -2.40
C CYS A 521 30.52 17.10 -2.28
N GLU A 522 30.22 17.75 -1.15
CA GLU A 522 30.47 19.19 -0.88
C GLU A 522 31.95 19.60 -1.09
N GLU A 523 32.91 18.67 -1.00
CA GLU A 523 34.33 18.98 -1.11
C GLU A 523 34.72 19.42 -2.54
N CYS A 524 34.08 18.83 -3.55
CA CYS A 524 34.24 19.15 -4.98
C CYS A 524 33.02 19.88 -5.57
N HIS A 525 31.80 19.38 -5.29
CA HIS A 525 30.53 19.82 -5.87
C HIS A 525 29.78 20.79 -4.96
N LYS A 526 30.34 22.00 -4.83
CA LYS A 526 29.91 23.01 -3.85
C LYS A 526 28.59 23.68 -4.18
N GLU A 527 28.30 23.93 -5.47
CA GLU A 527 27.09 24.64 -5.88
C GLU A 527 25.90 23.68 -5.97
N GLU A 528 26.16 22.46 -6.43
CA GLU A 528 25.25 21.32 -6.46
C GLU A 528 24.78 20.94 -5.05
N TYR A 529 25.71 20.84 -4.10
CA TYR A 529 25.42 20.62 -2.70
C TYR A 529 24.66 21.80 -2.08
N ARG A 530 24.99 23.05 -2.46
CA ARG A 530 24.25 24.25 -2.03
C ARG A 530 22.80 24.22 -2.54
N ILE A 531 22.59 23.88 -3.82
CA ILE A 531 21.28 23.69 -4.45
C ILE A 531 20.46 22.63 -3.69
N TRP A 532 21.06 21.49 -3.35
CA TRP A 532 20.43 20.44 -2.55
C TRP A 532 20.01 20.92 -1.15
N LYS A 533 20.92 21.59 -0.44
CA LYS A 533 20.81 21.98 0.98
C LYS A 533 19.92 23.19 1.23
N GLU A 534 19.98 24.18 0.35
CA GLU A 534 19.31 25.48 0.49
C GLU A 534 18.12 25.65 -0.44
N GLY A 535 18.10 24.92 -1.56
CA GLY A 535 17.16 25.08 -2.66
C GLY A 535 17.66 26.05 -3.74
N GLN A 536 16.87 26.14 -4.81
CA GLN A 536 17.09 27.05 -5.93
C GLN A 536 15.76 27.58 -6.48
N ASN A 537 15.80 28.60 -7.33
CA ASN A 537 14.65 29.14 -8.07
C ASN A 537 13.46 29.54 -7.16
N GLY A 538 13.74 29.92 -5.90
CA GLY A 538 12.74 30.28 -4.89
C GLY A 538 12.03 29.08 -4.22
N HIS A 539 12.38 27.84 -4.57
CA HIS A 539 11.80 26.64 -3.99
C HIS A 539 12.56 26.14 -2.77
N ALA A 540 11.84 25.59 -1.80
CA ALA A 540 12.42 25.04 -0.58
C ALA A 540 13.11 23.68 -0.83
N PRO A 541 14.22 23.37 -0.13
CA PRO A 541 14.94 22.12 -0.27
C PRO A 541 14.16 20.99 0.43
N GLY A 542 13.31 20.30 -0.33
CA GLY A 542 12.49 19.21 0.17
C GLY A 542 13.32 17.98 0.54
N HIS A 543 14.23 17.56 -0.35
CA HIS A 543 15.04 16.36 -0.18
C HIS A 543 15.98 16.44 1.03
N ALA A 544 16.72 17.56 1.19
CA ALA A 544 17.58 17.81 2.37
C ALA A 544 16.83 18.09 3.69
N LYS A 545 15.50 17.90 3.72
CA LYS A 545 14.64 18.02 4.91
C LYS A 545 13.67 16.84 5.03
N ALA A 546 13.83 15.80 4.22
CA ALA A 546 12.88 14.69 4.13
C ALA A 546 12.69 13.97 5.47
N PHE A 547 13.76 13.62 6.19
CA PHE A 547 13.67 12.88 7.45
C PHE A 547 13.05 13.73 8.57
N ALA A 548 13.25 15.04 8.55
CA ALA A 548 12.59 15.96 9.49
C ALA A 548 11.06 15.90 9.37
N THR A 549 10.52 15.64 8.17
CA THR A 549 9.06 15.45 7.98
C THR A 549 8.54 14.14 8.58
N LEU A 550 9.37 13.11 8.78
CA LEU A 550 8.97 11.90 9.52
C LEU A 550 8.87 12.16 11.02
N LYS A 551 9.81 12.93 11.59
CA LYS A 551 9.81 13.29 13.02
C LYS A 551 8.74 14.33 13.38
N LYS A 552 8.43 15.25 12.46
CA LYS A 552 7.37 16.26 12.62
C LYS A 552 6.49 16.32 11.36
N PRO A 553 5.58 15.35 11.19
CA PRO A 553 4.69 15.28 10.03
C PRO A 553 3.83 16.55 9.94
N PRO A 554 3.98 17.35 8.87
CA PRO A 554 3.47 18.74 8.85
C PRO A 554 1.95 18.83 8.67
N LYS A 555 1.25 17.69 8.69
CA LYS A 555 -0.11 17.52 8.19
C LYS A 555 -0.83 16.41 8.98
N ARG A 556 -2.15 16.56 9.12
CA ARG A 556 -3.12 15.61 9.70
C ARG A 556 -2.97 15.31 11.18
N SER A 557 -2.05 14.44 11.56
CA SER A 557 -2.06 13.74 12.85
C SER A 557 -0.88 14.08 13.76
N SER A 558 0.20 14.63 13.23
CA SER A 558 1.49 14.86 13.93
C SER A 558 2.12 13.61 14.59
N ILE A 559 1.53 12.43 14.42
CA ILE A 559 2.07 11.13 14.88
C ILE A 559 3.37 10.87 14.11
N PRO A 560 4.54 10.74 14.76
CA PRO A 560 5.82 10.57 14.06
C PRO A 560 5.92 9.23 13.31
N ARG A 561 6.75 9.17 12.26
CA ARG A 561 6.94 8.00 11.37
C ARG A 561 8.40 7.59 11.15
N GLN A 562 9.35 8.14 11.90
CA GLN A 562 10.80 7.92 11.69
C GLN A 562 11.32 6.51 12.07
N HIS A 563 10.44 5.61 12.49
CA HIS A 563 10.76 4.20 12.79
C HIS A 563 10.04 3.22 11.85
N ASP A 564 9.21 3.73 10.94
CA ASP A 564 8.46 2.92 9.98
C ASP A 564 9.32 2.63 8.74
N PRO A 565 9.66 1.36 8.44
CA PRO A 565 10.44 0.97 7.26
C PRO A 565 9.87 1.50 5.93
N GLU A 566 8.54 1.61 5.81
CA GLU A 566 7.88 2.09 4.60
C GLU A 566 7.96 3.61 4.43
N CYS A 567 8.18 4.35 5.53
CA CYS A 567 8.43 5.78 5.50
C CYS A 567 9.93 6.10 5.40
N ILE A 568 10.79 5.36 6.09
CA ILE A 568 12.25 5.57 6.08
C ILE A 568 12.80 5.42 4.66
N SER A 569 12.35 4.40 3.92
CA SER A 569 12.95 3.99 2.63
C SER A 569 12.97 5.08 1.54
N CYS A 570 12.07 6.06 1.62
CA CYS A 570 11.95 7.17 0.67
C CYS A 570 12.46 8.51 1.23
N HIS A 571 12.97 8.54 2.47
CA HIS A 571 13.30 9.76 3.22
C HIS A 571 14.78 9.82 3.68
N VAL A 572 15.63 8.86 3.30
CA VAL A 572 17.05 8.76 3.68
C VAL A 572 17.91 8.21 2.52
N VAL A 573 19.24 8.25 2.67
CA VAL A 573 20.19 7.62 1.73
C VAL A 573 20.34 6.12 2.01
N GLY A 574 20.47 5.33 0.95
CA GLY A 574 20.90 3.93 1.03
C GLY A 574 19.82 2.95 1.48
N TRP A 575 18.58 3.16 1.04
CA TRP A 575 17.47 2.20 1.16
C TRP A 575 16.90 1.88 -0.22
N ASN A 576 16.18 0.75 -0.34
CA ASN A 576 15.37 0.46 -1.52
C ASN A 576 13.92 0.96 -1.31
N PRO A 577 13.45 1.98 -2.03
CA PRO A 577 12.16 2.64 -1.74
C PRO A 577 10.92 1.79 -2.08
N GLN A 578 11.08 0.74 -2.89
CA GLN A 578 9.98 -0.15 -3.32
C GLN A 578 10.00 -1.52 -2.61
N LYS A 579 11.08 -1.84 -1.86
CA LYS A 579 11.27 -3.12 -1.15
C LYS A 579 11.62 -2.96 0.33
N TYR A 580 11.74 -1.73 0.84
CA TYR A 580 11.74 -1.40 2.27
C TYR A 580 12.87 -2.02 3.09
N PHE A 581 14.04 -2.19 2.47
CA PHE A 581 15.26 -2.64 3.12
C PHE A 581 16.40 -1.62 3.00
N PRO A 582 17.26 -1.48 4.03
CA PRO A 582 18.52 -0.74 3.95
C PRO A 582 19.56 -1.54 3.16
N TYR A 583 20.49 -0.85 2.52
CA TYR A 583 21.79 -1.44 2.17
C TYR A 583 22.70 -1.45 3.41
N LYS A 584 23.71 -2.34 3.48
CA LYS A 584 24.62 -2.47 4.65
C LYS A 584 25.35 -1.18 5.01
N SER A 585 25.63 -0.35 4.01
CA SER A 585 26.25 0.98 4.11
C SER A 585 25.24 2.13 4.08
N GLY A 586 23.93 1.85 4.12
CA GLY A 586 22.87 2.85 4.10
C GLY A 586 22.52 3.41 5.48
N PHE A 587 21.53 4.30 5.54
CA PHE A 587 21.07 4.89 6.79
C PHE A 587 20.54 3.82 7.77
N VAL A 588 20.97 3.89 9.03
CA VAL A 588 20.51 3.03 10.13
C VAL A 588 19.76 3.83 11.20
N SER A 589 20.22 5.04 11.51
CA SER A 589 19.68 5.92 12.59
C SER A 589 20.39 7.28 12.56
N GLU A 590 19.83 8.33 13.18
CA GLU A 590 20.52 9.62 13.27
C GLU A 590 21.81 9.53 14.11
N GLU A 591 21.85 8.60 15.07
CA GLU A 591 22.96 8.42 16.02
C GLU A 591 24.14 7.67 15.37
N LYS A 592 23.89 6.73 14.46
CA LYS A 592 24.94 5.91 13.81
C LYS A 592 25.33 6.43 12.43
N THR A 593 24.39 6.99 11.68
CA THR A 593 24.57 7.39 10.27
C THR A 593 24.01 8.80 10.00
N PRO A 594 24.41 9.85 10.77
CA PRO A 594 23.87 11.20 10.61
C PRO A 594 24.13 11.83 9.23
N HIS A 595 25.15 11.34 8.50
CA HIS A 595 25.55 11.80 7.17
C HIS A 595 24.74 11.17 6.02
N LEU A 596 23.94 10.12 6.30
CA LEU A 596 23.04 9.44 5.35
C LEU A 596 21.57 9.80 5.58
N LYS A 597 21.32 10.77 6.46
CA LYS A 597 19.99 11.27 6.78
C LYS A 597 19.49 12.21 5.69
N ASP A 598 18.17 12.27 5.54
CA ASP A 598 17.48 13.03 4.48
C ASP A 598 17.78 12.45 3.09
N VAL A 599 17.03 12.85 2.05
CA VAL A 599 17.26 12.35 0.69
C VAL A 599 18.48 13.08 0.13
N GLY A 600 19.63 12.42 0.09
CA GLY A 600 20.93 13.01 -0.26
C GLY A 600 21.29 12.92 -1.73
N CYS A 601 22.44 13.46 -2.12
CA CYS A 601 23.01 13.33 -3.48
C CYS A 601 23.01 11.87 -3.96
N GLU A 602 23.52 10.95 -3.14
CA GLU A 602 23.62 9.52 -3.45
C GLU A 602 22.27 8.78 -3.50
N SER A 603 21.17 9.41 -3.11
CA SER A 603 19.84 8.86 -3.40
C SER A 603 19.60 8.83 -4.91
N CYS A 604 19.96 9.90 -5.64
CA CYS A 604 19.81 9.98 -7.10
C CYS A 604 21.06 9.51 -7.86
N HIS A 605 22.26 9.78 -7.32
CA HIS A 605 23.55 9.52 -7.97
C HIS A 605 24.17 8.17 -7.61
N GLY A 606 23.54 7.38 -6.73
CA GLY A 606 24.06 6.11 -6.24
C GLY A 606 25.25 6.25 -5.26
N PRO A 607 25.76 5.12 -4.74
CA PRO A 607 26.86 5.10 -3.77
C PRO A 607 28.18 5.58 -4.37
N GLY A 608 28.71 6.69 -3.86
CA GLY A 608 29.84 7.42 -4.44
C GLY A 608 31.24 6.93 -4.04
N SER A 609 31.39 5.87 -3.25
CA SER A 609 32.67 5.54 -2.61
C SER A 609 33.86 5.37 -3.57
N ALA A 610 33.68 4.68 -4.71
CA ALA A 610 34.75 4.51 -5.69
C ALA A 610 35.08 5.80 -6.45
N HIS A 611 34.09 6.66 -6.69
CA HIS A 611 34.31 7.96 -7.33
C HIS A 611 35.11 8.89 -6.41
N VAL A 612 34.73 9.01 -5.14
CA VAL A 612 35.44 9.86 -4.17
C VAL A 612 36.87 9.34 -3.93
N ALA A 613 37.06 8.02 -3.75
CA ALA A 613 38.39 7.45 -3.55
C ALA A 613 39.32 7.66 -4.77
N ALA A 614 38.77 7.60 -5.99
CA ALA A 614 39.52 7.83 -7.22
C ALA A 614 39.92 9.30 -7.43
N GLU A 615 39.02 10.26 -7.19
CA GLU A 615 39.32 11.70 -7.33
C GLU A 615 40.28 12.20 -6.23
N ASN A 616 40.16 11.68 -5.00
CA ASN A 616 41.08 12.00 -3.89
C ASN A 616 42.45 11.34 -4.04
N GLY A 617 42.59 10.31 -4.89
CA GLY A 617 43.79 9.51 -5.04
C GLY A 617 44.05 8.50 -3.92
N ASP A 618 43.03 8.22 -3.09
CA ASP A 618 43.02 7.11 -2.13
C ASP A 618 43.08 5.75 -2.87
N GLU A 619 42.42 5.67 -4.04
CA GLU A 619 42.56 4.57 -4.99
C GLU A 619 43.33 5.04 -6.24
N LYS A 620 44.39 4.31 -6.62
CA LYS A 620 45.23 4.65 -7.78
C LYS A 620 44.70 4.05 -9.06
N VAL A 621 43.77 4.77 -9.68
CA VAL A 621 43.18 4.48 -11.00
C VAL A 621 43.95 5.16 -12.14
N ASP A 622 43.70 4.74 -13.38
CA ASP A 622 44.09 5.51 -14.58
C ASP A 622 42.96 6.45 -15.04
N GLU A 623 43.22 7.34 -16.02
CA GLU A 623 42.23 8.33 -16.49
C GLU A 623 41.00 7.67 -17.15
N ALA A 624 41.13 6.46 -17.71
CA ALA A 624 39.99 5.75 -18.31
C ALA A 624 39.07 5.19 -17.21
N GLU A 625 39.64 4.63 -16.16
CA GLU A 625 38.90 4.17 -14.98
C GLU A 625 38.31 5.34 -14.18
N LEU A 626 39.07 6.43 -13.97
CA LEU A 626 38.57 7.67 -13.38
C LEU A 626 37.39 8.23 -14.20
N GLY A 627 37.50 8.19 -15.53
CA GLY A 627 36.44 8.50 -16.48
C GLY A 627 35.20 7.61 -16.31
N ARG A 628 35.36 6.31 -16.03
CA ARG A 628 34.23 5.40 -15.70
C ARG A 628 33.58 5.79 -14.36
N ARG A 629 34.35 5.99 -13.29
CA ARG A 629 33.80 6.37 -11.97
C ARG A 629 33.03 7.70 -12.02
N ARG A 630 33.53 8.67 -12.79
CA ARG A 630 32.84 9.94 -13.10
C ARG A 630 31.52 9.79 -13.86
N VAL A 631 31.26 8.63 -14.49
CA VAL A 631 30.02 8.33 -15.24
C VAL A 631 29.08 7.44 -14.43
N GLU A 632 29.59 6.50 -13.63
CA GLU A 632 28.80 5.64 -12.74
C GLU A 632 27.90 6.43 -11.76
N VAL A 633 28.33 7.63 -11.36
CA VAL A 633 27.58 8.52 -10.44
C VAL A 633 26.66 9.53 -11.15
N ARG A 634 26.26 9.27 -12.40
CA ARG A 634 25.38 10.18 -13.17
C ARG A 634 23.98 9.61 -13.35
N LEU A 635 22.97 10.38 -12.92
CA LEU A 635 21.59 10.19 -13.37
C LEU A 635 21.40 10.94 -14.69
N LEU A 636 21.06 10.24 -15.77
CA LEU A 636 20.69 10.87 -17.04
C LEU A 636 19.22 11.31 -16.99
N LEU A 637 18.85 12.34 -17.77
CA LEU A 637 17.49 12.88 -17.77
C LEU A 637 16.44 11.83 -18.19
N ASP A 638 16.78 10.99 -19.18
CA ASP A 638 15.92 9.93 -19.69
C ASP A 638 15.66 8.82 -18.65
N ASP A 639 16.58 8.63 -17.69
CA ASP A 639 16.46 7.71 -16.56
C ASP A 639 15.83 8.37 -15.31
N ALA A 640 15.78 9.71 -15.27
CA ALA A 640 15.45 10.47 -14.06
C ALA A 640 13.98 10.42 -13.65
N GLU A 641 13.03 10.44 -14.61
CA GLU A 641 11.61 10.26 -14.28
C GLU A 641 11.30 8.83 -13.79
N PRO A 642 11.72 7.75 -14.48
CA PRO A 642 11.63 6.38 -13.98
C PRO A 642 12.27 6.17 -12.60
N PHE A 643 13.38 6.86 -12.33
CA PHE A 643 13.99 6.84 -10.99
C PHE A 643 13.11 7.56 -9.96
N CYS A 644 12.68 8.79 -10.22
CA CYS A 644 11.93 9.60 -9.26
C CYS A 644 10.58 8.98 -8.87
N VAL A 645 9.86 8.33 -9.79
CA VAL A 645 8.59 7.65 -9.46
C VAL A 645 8.76 6.47 -8.50
N THR A 646 9.98 5.98 -8.23
CA THR A 646 10.20 4.98 -7.17
C THR A 646 9.95 5.52 -5.76
N CYS A 647 10.00 6.85 -5.56
CA CYS A 647 9.62 7.55 -4.33
C CYS A 647 8.38 8.46 -4.53
N HIS A 648 8.12 8.91 -5.76
CA HIS A 648 7.02 9.79 -6.13
C HIS A 648 5.87 9.05 -6.86
N ASP A 649 5.52 7.87 -6.36
CA ASP A 649 4.46 7.02 -6.93
C ASP A 649 3.03 7.51 -6.59
N LEU A 650 2.02 6.70 -6.99
CA LEU A 650 0.59 6.90 -6.72
C LEU A 650 0.18 6.71 -5.23
N ASP A 651 1.14 6.46 -4.33
CA ASP A 651 0.92 6.43 -2.89
C ASP A 651 1.47 7.71 -2.24
N ASN A 652 2.67 8.13 -2.65
CA ASN A 652 3.46 9.18 -2.01
C ASN A 652 3.31 10.56 -2.67
N SER A 653 3.23 10.63 -4.00
CA SER A 653 3.19 11.90 -4.75
C SER A 653 2.39 11.78 -6.07
N PRO A 654 1.08 11.47 -6.03
CA PRO A 654 0.40 10.88 -7.19
C PRO A 654 0.23 11.77 -8.43
N HIS A 655 0.39 13.09 -8.29
CA HIS A 655 0.39 14.04 -9.42
C HIS A 655 1.76 14.15 -10.12
N PHE A 656 2.78 13.44 -9.66
CA PHE A 656 4.12 13.50 -10.27
C PHE A 656 4.12 12.97 -11.71
N VAL A 657 3.23 12.02 -12.00
CA VAL A 657 2.99 11.43 -13.34
C VAL A 657 1.94 12.19 -14.17
N ASP A 658 1.45 13.34 -13.70
CA ASP A 658 0.62 14.22 -14.54
C ASP A 658 1.50 15.00 -15.53
N GLU A 659 1.00 15.20 -16.75
CA GLU A 659 1.72 15.84 -17.87
C GLU A 659 2.36 17.19 -17.46
N GLY A 660 3.69 17.29 -17.62
CA GLY A 660 4.46 18.49 -17.32
C GLY A 660 4.88 18.67 -15.86
N VAL A 661 4.48 17.77 -14.94
CA VAL A 661 4.80 17.91 -13.51
C VAL A 661 6.22 17.43 -13.19
N PHE A 662 6.69 16.33 -13.78
CA PHE A 662 8.09 15.89 -13.65
C PHE A 662 9.04 17.04 -14.00
N GLU A 663 8.84 17.70 -15.14
CA GLU A 663 9.71 18.78 -15.59
C GLU A 663 9.55 20.05 -14.76
N GLU A 664 8.44 20.26 -14.04
CA GLU A 664 8.35 21.35 -13.05
C GLU A 664 9.18 21.02 -11.81
N TYR A 665 9.11 19.80 -11.29
CA TYR A 665 9.87 19.38 -10.11
C TYR A 665 11.38 19.28 -10.41
N TRP A 666 11.76 18.77 -11.59
CA TRP A 666 13.16 18.66 -12.02
C TRP A 666 13.88 20.02 -11.99
N LYS A 667 13.23 21.08 -12.48
CA LYS A 667 13.74 22.48 -12.46
C LYS A 667 13.96 23.06 -11.05
N ARG A 668 13.56 22.35 -9.99
CA ARG A 668 13.80 22.73 -8.59
C ARG A 668 15.03 22.05 -7.97
N ILE A 669 15.54 20.98 -8.61
CA ILE A 669 16.61 20.13 -8.06
C ILE A 669 17.80 19.93 -9.02
N ALA A 670 17.59 20.03 -10.33
CA ALA A 670 18.62 19.82 -11.36
C ALA A 670 19.79 20.80 -11.23
N HIS A 671 21.00 20.29 -11.42
CA HIS A 671 22.28 21.00 -11.34
C HIS A 671 23.28 20.36 -12.30
#